data_AF-A0A163HN12-F1
#
_entry.id   AF-A0A163HN12-F1
#
_cell.length_a   1.000
_cell.length_b   1.000
_cell.length_c   1.000
_cell.angle_alpha   90.00
_cell.angle_beta   90.00
_cell.angle_gamma   90.00
#
_symmetry.space_group_name_H-M   'P 1'
#
loop_
_entity.id
_entity.type
_entity.pdbx_description
1 polymer ?
#
loop_
_entity_poly.entity_id
_entity_poly.type
_entity_poly.pdbx_seq_one_letter_code
_entity_poly.pdbx_strand_id
1 'polypeptide(L)'
;MSAAPTIQPKFLPSRQDVGVVAVGFSGGQPKAGVDAAPMALIEAGLIKELEEDLDLKVTFDGQVHNYAELLPAEDPDYRGMKRPKFVSAVTKEVSEQVYNYAKTGKLVLTLGGDHSIAMGTVSGTARAMRERLGREIAVIWVDAHADINTPETSDSGNIHGMPVAFLTGLATETREDVFGWLKAHHMLSTKKLVYIGLRDIDRGEKKILREHGIKAFSMHDVDRHGIGKVMDMALAWIGSDTPIHLSFDIDALDPMWAPSTGTAVRGGLTLREGDFIAECVAETGSLIALDLVEVNPSLDELAISALQLRPDVRTVTNCILPAAQPSSALTITMPSNQLSRMRQLPSSIRQLIVRHAGCTTFPVVTTRQLSHAAPRPQLGALANAHLSRQQRSITIQQLDTGRDNRERVVILGSGWAGFTVARQLDNKKYQTVVVSPRSYFAFTPLLASTAVGTLEFRTALEPVRSRRTKVEFVQGWGDDVDFKNKTLTVEQAVDDPTQGLALTQDRHAGETQEQRALEKKSDVEKGRTFDLTYDKLIVTVGCYSQTFGTPGVKEHAFFLKDVGDARKIRNRLLACFEAAALPTTPDEMKKQLLNFAVVGGGPTGIEFSAELHDLINEDLAKIYPELIKYHKITVYDVAAKVLPMFDEKLAGYAMDKFKREGIDIKTKHHVEELSLGSPFERNNLSSEKDHRMFTLKIKEEGEIGVGMCVWSTGLMQNPFVHHALSNVRAVPDNLRLVESAGDPSFAKDIAWKVKKDERSGSILTDDRLRLKVVPQGKNDKHVVAVVDDVYVLGDCGIIEGTSYPATAQVASQKGLWLAKRLNKQDLDKAGFKFKDLGTLAYIGNWDALFQGGKWGRLQGYIAWAIWRGAYLTRTVSWRNKILVPVYCRAVNWLFGRDISRF
;
A
#
# COMPACT_ATOMS: atom_id res chain seq x y z
N MET A 1 -7.86 -28.23 -30.78
CA MET A 1 -9.22 -28.13 -31.34
C MET A 1 -10.20 -28.02 -30.19
N SER A 2 -10.42 -26.79 -29.72
CA SER A 2 -11.46 -26.48 -28.73
C SER A 2 -12.78 -26.36 -29.48
N ALA A 3 -13.78 -27.19 -29.14
CA ALA A 3 -15.10 -27.12 -29.77
C ALA A 3 -15.78 -25.79 -29.40
N ALA A 4 -16.30 -25.08 -30.39
CA ALA A 4 -17.02 -23.82 -30.20
C ALA A 4 -18.21 -24.01 -29.21
N PRO A 5 -18.37 -23.14 -28.19
CA PRO A 5 -19.45 -23.24 -27.21
C PRO A 5 -20.85 -23.10 -27.84
N THR A 6 -21.78 -23.87 -27.30
CA THR A 6 -23.11 -24.27 -27.81
C THR A 6 -24.20 -23.19 -27.77
N ILE A 7 -23.87 -21.89 -27.70
CA ILE A 7 -24.86 -20.81 -27.53
C ILE A 7 -25.08 -20.05 -28.84
N GLN A 8 -26.29 -20.16 -29.39
CA GLN A 8 -26.74 -19.45 -30.60
C GLN A 8 -26.96 -17.95 -30.30
N PRO A 9 -26.46 -17.04 -31.15
CA PRO A 9 -26.69 -15.60 -31.00
C PRO A 9 -28.17 -15.26 -31.22
N LYS A 10 -28.72 -14.36 -30.42
CA LYS A 10 -30.15 -13.99 -30.48
C LYS A 10 -30.46 -12.95 -31.56
N PHE A 11 -29.52 -12.04 -31.81
CA PHE A 11 -29.74 -10.84 -32.64
C PHE A 11 -28.84 -10.76 -33.89
N LEU A 12 -27.87 -11.67 -34.01
CA LEU A 12 -26.99 -11.78 -35.17
C LEU A 12 -27.35 -13.05 -35.98
N PRO A 13 -27.31 -13.01 -37.32
CA PRO A 13 -27.59 -14.18 -38.16
C PRO A 13 -26.55 -15.30 -38.03
N SER A 14 -25.32 -14.94 -37.68
CA SER A 14 -24.17 -15.83 -37.55
C SER A 14 -23.27 -15.33 -36.41
N ARG A 15 -22.71 -16.26 -35.63
CA ARG A 15 -21.72 -15.93 -34.59
C ARG A 15 -20.30 -15.79 -35.15
N GLN A 16 -20.08 -16.32 -36.35
CA GLN A 16 -18.74 -16.44 -36.93
C GLN A 16 -18.32 -15.19 -37.72
N ASP A 17 -19.26 -14.33 -38.10
CA ASP A 17 -18.95 -13.17 -38.95
C ASP A 17 -18.67 -11.93 -38.09
N VAL A 18 -17.42 -11.49 -38.10
CA VAL A 18 -16.93 -10.31 -37.36
C VAL A 18 -16.47 -9.24 -38.34
N GLY A 19 -16.94 -8.00 -38.17
CA GLY A 19 -16.42 -6.83 -38.87
C GLY A 19 -15.49 -6.05 -37.96
N VAL A 20 -14.25 -5.82 -38.38
CA VAL A 20 -13.26 -5.08 -37.58
C VAL A 20 -13.13 -3.66 -38.12
N VAL A 21 -13.24 -2.67 -37.24
CA VAL A 21 -13.06 -1.24 -37.56
C VAL A 21 -11.87 -0.72 -36.74
N ALA A 22 -10.75 -0.42 -37.39
CA ALA A 22 -9.54 0.08 -36.74
C ALA A 22 -9.46 1.61 -36.84
N VAL A 23 -9.53 2.30 -35.70
CA VAL A 23 -9.65 3.77 -35.63
C VAL A 23 -8.44 4.39 -34.93
N GLY A 24 -7.59 5.08 -35.69
CA GLY A 24 -6.48 5.86 -35.15
C GLY A 24 -6.91 7.30 -34.88
N PHE A 25 -7.35 7.61 -33.66
CA PHE A 25 -7.85 8.95 -33.30
C PHE A 25 -7.51 9.39 -31.88
N SER A 26 -6.97 10.61 -31.72
CA SER A 26 -6.62 11.22 -30.43
C SER A 26 -7.14 12.67 -30.29
N GLY A 27 -8.10 13.06 -31.14
CA GLY A 27 -8.60 14.44 -31.21
C GLY A 27 -9.51 14.87 -30.05
N GLY A 28 -10.13 13.91 -29.35
CA GLY A 28 -11.02 14.13 -28.21
C GLY A 28 -10.29 14.37 -26.88
N GLN A 29 -8.99 14.09 -26.83
CA GLN A 29 -8.16 14.20 -25.62
C GLN A 29 -6.84 14.97 -25.86
N PRO A 30 -6.14 15.43 -24.80
CA PRO A 30 -4.90 16.19 -24.95
C PRO A 30 -3.65 15.31 -25.13
N LYS A 31 -3.73 14.01 -24.82
CA LYS A 31 -2.59 13.08 -24.90
C LYS A 31 -2.57 12.37 -26.24
N ALA A 32 -1.42 12.40 -26.92
CA ALA A 32 -1.18 11.64 -28.14
C ALA A 32 -0.75 10.20 -27.81
N GLY A 33 -0.80 9.29 -28.80
CA GLY A 33 -0.31 7.92 -28.70
C GLY A 33 -1.41 6.85 -28.79
N VAL A 34 -2.66 7.19 -28.47
CA VAL A 34 -3.81 6.27 -28.65
C VAL A 34 -4.16 6.02 -30.13
N ASP A 35 -3.73 6.92 -31.00
CA ASP A 35 -3.84 6.79 -32.45
C ASP A 35 -2.95 5.68 -33.02
N ALA A 36 -1.86 5.32 -32.34
CA ALA A 36 -0.98 4.20 -32.72
C ALA A 36 -1.50 2.83 -32.26
N ALA A 37 -2.51 2.79 -31.38
CA ALA A 37 -3.00 1.56 -30.76
C ALA A 37 -3.56 0.51 -31.74
N PRO A 38 -4.40 0.87 -32.73
CA PRO A 38 -4.94 -0.11 -33.66
C PRO A 38 -3.84 -0.83 -34.46
N MET A 39 -2.80 -0.09 -34.86
CA MET A 39 -1.66 -0.67 -35.59
C MET A 39 -0.90 -1.66 -34.72
N ALA A 40 -0.62 -1.29 -33.46
CA ALA A 40 0.08 -2.15 -32.52
C ALA A 40 -0.70 -3.44 -32.19
N LEU A 41 -2.03 -3.36 -32.04
CA LEU A 41 -2.90 -4.52 -31.78
C LEU A 41 -2.96 -5.48 -32.98
N ILE A 42 -3.01 -4.93 -34.20
CA ILE A 42 -2.99 -5.74 -35.43
C ILE A 42 -1.63 -6.42 -35.62
N GLU A 43 -0.53 -5.69 -35.40
CA GLU A 43 0.84 -6.24 -35.48
C GLU A 43 1.11 -7.32 -34.41
N ALA A 44 0.48 -7.20 -33.23
CA ALA A 44 0.54 -8.21 -32.18
C ALA A 44 -0.11 -9.55 -32.57
N GLY A 45 -0.85 -9.59 -33.68
CA GLY A 45 -1.43 -10.82 -34.23
C GLY A 45 -2.91 -11.02 -33.96
N LEU A 46 -3.64 -10.00 -33.47
CA LEU A 46 -5.07 -10.12 -33.12
C LEU A 46 -5.92 -10.71 -34.27
N ILE A 47 -5.74 -10.24 -35.50
CA ILE A 47 -6.50 -10.75 -36.65
C ILE A 47 -6.20 -12.23 -36.89
N LYS A 48 -4.93 -12.64 -36.79
CA LYS A 48 -4.53 -14.04 -36.97
C LYS A 48 -5.10 -14.93 -35.88
N GLU A 49 -5.12 -14.48 -34.62
CA GLU A 49 -5.73 -15.25 -33.53
C GLU A 49 -7.26 -15.39 -33.73
N LEU A 50 -7.95 -14.34 -34.19
CA LEU A 50 -9.38 -14.41 -34.49
C LEU A 50 -9.70 -15.38 -35.63
N GLU A 51 -8.87 -15.45 -36.67
CA GLU A 51 -9.07 -16.35 -37.81
C GLU A 51 -8.62 -17.79 -37.52
N GLU A 52 -7.41 -17.98 -36.97
CA GLU A 52 -6.76 -19.29 -36.82
C GLU A 52 -7.18 -20.04 -35.54
N ASP A 53 -7.25 -19.35 -34.40
CA ASP A 53 -7.55 -19.99 -33.11
C ASP A 53 -9.05 -20.11 -32.83
N LEU A 54 -9.84 -19.18 -33.38
CA LEU A 54 -11.27 -19.04 -33.10
C LEU A 54 -12.20 -19.41 -34.28
N ASP A 55 -11.65 -19.67 -35.48
CA ASP A 55 -12.39 -20.03 -36.70
C ASP A 55 -13.48 -18.98 -37.06
N LEU A 56 -13.17 -17.70 -36.89
CA LEU A 56 -14.05 -16.58 -37.22
C LEU A 56 -13.76 -16.05 -38.62
N LYS A 57 -14.82 -15.67 -39.34
CA LYS A 57 -14.73 -14.97 -40.62
C LYS A 57 -14.61 -13.47 -40.35
N VAL A 58 -13.37 -13.01 -40.31
CA VAL A 58 -13.05 -11.60 -40.11
C VAL A 58 -13.19 -10.84 -41.44
N THR A 59 -13.99 -9.79 -41.46
CA THR A 59 -14.01 -8.79 -42.53
C THR A 59 -13.30 -7.55 -42.03
N PHE A 60 -12.13 -7.29 -42.59
CA PHE A 60 -11.31 -6.13 -42.26
C PHE A 60 -10.86 -5.44 -43.54
N ASP A 61 -10.97 -4.11 -43.59
CA ASP A 61 -10.64 -3.31 -44.78
C ASP A 61 -9.12 -3.15 -45.00
N GLY A 62 -8.28 -3.76 -44.15
CA GLY A 62 -6.83 -3.81 -44.32
C GLY A 62 -6.10 -2.50 -43.98
N GLN A 63 -6.84 -1.45 -43.58
CA GLN A 63 -6.29 -0.13 -43.29
C GLN A 63 -6.68 0.34 -41.89
N VAL A 64 -5.75 1.03 -41.22
CA VAL A 64 -6.05 1.80 -40.01
C VAL A 64 -6.50 3.19 -40.47
N HIS A 65 -7.74 3.56 -40.14
CA HIS A 65 -8.28 4.86 -40.54
C HIS A 65 -7.72 5.96 -39.64
N ASN A 66 -6.66 6.62 -40.13
CA ASN A 66 -6.11 7.83 -39.54
C ASN A 66 -6.84 9.03 -40.13
N TYR A 67 -7.80 9.58 -39.39
CA TYR A 67 -8.69 10.65 -39.88
C TYR A 67 -8.04 12.04 -40.00
N ALA A 68 -6.73 12.10 -40.24
CA ALA A 68 -5.96 13.34 -40.35
C ALA A 68 -6.46 14.25 -41.50
N GLU A 69 -7.02 13.67 -42.56
CA GLU A 69 -7.58 14.38 -43.71
C GLU A 69 -8.85 15.18 -43.39
N LEU A 70 -9.55 14.82 -42.30
CA LEU A 70 -10.76 15.51 -41.84
C LEU A 70 -10.47 16.69 -40.92
N LEU A 71 -9.19 17.04 -40.72
CA LEU A 71 -8.80 18.18 -39.89
C LEU A 71 -9.25 19.51 -40.55
N PRO A 72 -10.18 20.25 -39.95
CA PRO A 72 -10.64 21.52 -40.51
C PRO A 72 -9.55 22.60 -40.41
N ALA A 73 -9.53 23.53 -41.36
CA ALA A 73 -8.57 24.64 -41.38
C ALA A 73 -8.68 25.57 -40.15
N GLU A 74 -9.86 25.71 -39.56
CA GLU A 74 -10.11 26.41 -38.28
C GLU A 74 -11.19 25.71 -37.44
N ASP A 75 -10.84 25.35 -36.20
CA ASP A 75 -11.73 24.73 -35.21
C ASP A 75 -11.73 25.52 -33.88
N PRO A 76 -12.43 26.67 -33.81
CA PRO A 76 -12.52 27.45 -32.60
C PRO A 76 -13.34 26.71 -31.53
N ASP A 77 -12.93 26.85 -30.27
CA ASP A 77 -13.65 26.29 -29.13
C ASP A 77 -15.12 26.77 -29.11
N TYR A 78 -16.05 25.84 -28.91
CA TYR A 78 -17.48 26.11 -28.95
C TYR A 78 -18.19 25.47 -27.77
N ARG A 79 -19.00 26.25 -27.04
CA ARG A 79 -19.70 25.81 -25.81
C ARG A 79 -18.77 25.12 -24.79
N GLY A 80 -17.53 25.60 -24.66
CA GLY A 80 -16.54 25.01 -23.75
C GLY A 80 -15.88 23.71 -24.26
N MET A 81 -16.26 23.22 -25.44
CA MET A 81 -15.63 22.07 -26.08
C MET A 81 -14.44 22.50 -26.93
N LYS A 82 -13.36 21.73 -26.84
CA LYS A 82 -12.14 21.88 -27.65
C LYS A 82 -12.22 21.02 -28.91
N ARG A 83 -11.86 21.59 -30.06
CA ARG A 83 -11.86 20.92 -31.38
C ARG A 83 -13.18 20.19 -31.75
N PRO A 84 -14.35 20.82 -31.57
CA PRO A 84 -15.64 20.15 -31.77
C PRO A 84 -15.93 19.75 -33.22
N LYS A 85 -15.47 20.52 -34.23
CA LYS A 85 -15.74 20.18 -35.63
C LYS A 85 -14.96 18.94 -36.05
N PHE A 86 -13.70 18.83 -35.62
CA PHE A 86 -12.85 17.68 -35.95
C PHE A 86 -13.42 16.39 -35.36
N VAL A 87 -13.75 16.38 -34.05
CA VAL A 87 -14.34 15.20 -33.40
C VAL A 87 -15.71 14.86 -34.01
N SER A 88 -16.54 15.85 -34.36
CA SER A 88 -17.84 15.64 -35.01
C SER A 88 -17.71 15.00 -36.40
N ALA A 89 -16.75 15.43 -37.21
CA ALA A 89 -16.51 14.86 -38.54
C ALA A 89 -16.06 13.39 -38.45
N VAL A 90 -15.11 13.09 -37.55
CA VAL A 90 -14.59 11.73 -37.37
C VAL A 90 -15.65 10.79 -36.82
N THR A 91 -16.37 11.19 -35.77
CA THR A 91 -17.41 10.34 -35.17
C THR A 91 -18.57 10.05 -36.12
N LYS A 92 -18.88 10.99 -37.04
CA LYS A 92 -19.86 10.77 -38.11
C LYS A 92 -19.40 9.69 -39.09
N GLU A 93 -18.15 9.75 -39.54
CA GLU A 93 -17.58 8.76 -40.46
C GLU A 93 -17.49 7.37 -39.82
N VAL A 94 -17.04 7.29 -38.57
CA VAL A 94 -17.03 6.05 -37.78
C VAL A 94 -18.46 5.48 -37.64
N SER A 95 -19.46 6.34 -37.44
CA SER A 95 -20.88 5.92 -37.37
C SER A 95 -21.34 5.27 -38.67
N GLU A 96 -20.96 5.81 -39.83
CA GLU A 96 -21.30 5.26 -41.13
C GLU A 96 -20.62 3.91 -41.39
N GLN A 97 -19.33 3.77 -41.05
CA GLN A 97 -18.59 2.51 -41.16
C GLN A 97 -19.19 1.41 -40.28
N VAL A 98 -19.42 1.71 -38.99
CA VAL A 98 -20.02 0.77 -38.04
C VAL A 98 -21.44 0.39 -38.46
N TYR A 99 -22.24 1.36 -38.94
CA TYR A 99 -23.58 1.10 -39.46
C TYR A 99 -23.56 0.14 -40.65
N ASN A 100 -22.61 0.27 -41.58
CA ASN A 100 -22.51 -0.63 -42.74
C ASN A 100 -22.27 -2.09 -42.31
N TYR A 101 -21.36 -2.31 -41.36
CA TYR A 101 -21.11 -3.65 -40.81
C TYR A 101 -22.30 -4.17 -40.00
N ALA A 102 -22.83 -3.37 -39.08
CA ALA A 102 -23.95 -3.74 -38.22
C ALA A 102 -25.24 -3.99 -39.03
N LYS A 103 -25.45 -3.31 -40.16
CA LYS A 103 -26.60 -3.54 -41.06
C LYS A 103 -26.56 -4.93 -41.71
N THR A 104 -25.37 -5.44 -42.00
CA THR A 104 -25.19 -6.77 -42.62
C THR A 104 -25.37 -7.93 -41.64
N GLY A 105 -25.45 -7.67 -40.33
CA GLY A 105 -25.59 -8.74 -39.34
C GLY A 105 -24.29 -9.24 -38.73
N LYS A 106 -23.18 -8.55 -38.94
CA LYS A 106 -21.89 -8.91 -38.34
C LYS A 106 -21.78 -8.37 -36.92
N LEU A 107 -21.04 -9.09 -36.07
CA LEU A 107 -20.54 -8.55 -34.81
C LEU A 107 -19.50 -7.47 -35.14
N VAL A 108 -19.66 -6.26 -34.63
CA VAL A 108 -18.71 -5.17 -34.91
C VAL A 108 -17.69 -5.07 -33.78
N LEU A 109 -16.41 -5.15 -34.12
CA LEU A 109 -15.28 -4.95 -33.21
C LEU A 109 -14.55 -3.66 -33.58
N THR A 110 -14.63 -2.64 -32.73
CA THR A 110 -13.88 -1.39 -32.91
C THR A 110 -12.60 -1.42 -32.08
N LEU A 111 -11.46 -1.08 -32.70
CA LEU A 111 -10.14 -1.10 -32.06
C LEU A 111 -9.47 0.28 -32.07
N GLY A 112 -9.03 0.71 -30.90
CA GLY A 112 -8.20 1.89 -30.65
C GLY A 112 -8.98 3.20 -30.63
N GLY A 113 -8.25 4.31 -30.66
CA GLY A 113 -8.80 5.65 -30.51
C GLY A 113 -9.07 6.06 -29.06
N ASP A 114 -9.28 7.36 -28.86
CA ASP A 114 -9.79 7.89 -27.59
C ASP A 114 -11.26 7.53 -27.38
N HIS A 115 -11.76 7.66 -26.15
CA HIS A 115 -13.13 7.25 -25.85
C HIS A 115 -14.22 8.08 -26.55
N SER A 116 -13.86 9.20 -27.21
CA SER A 116 -14.83 10.00 -27.97
C SER A 116 -15.40 9.28 -29.20
N ILE A 117 -14.68 8.28 -29.73
CA ILE A 117 -15.15 7.48 -30.86
C ILE A 117 -16.40 6.66 -30.51
N ALA A 118 -16.63 6.37 -29.22
CA ALA A 118 -17.81 5.63 -28.78
C ALA A 118 -19.12 6.31 -29.20
N MET A 119 -19.11 7.63 -29.38
CA MET A 119 -20.25 8.34 -29.95
C MET A 119 -20.58 7.90 -31.38
N GLY A 120 -19.56 7.62 -32.19
CA GLY A 120 -19.70 7.08 -33.54
C GLY A 120 -20.12 5.60 -33.53
N THR A 121 -19.43 4.77 -32.76
CA THR A 121 -19.68 3.32 -32.72
C THR A 121 -21.08 2.99 -32.20
N VAL A 122 -21.48 3.60 -31.09
CA VAL A 122 -22.77 3.36 -30.45
C VAL A 122 -23.91 3.92 -31.30
N SER A 123 -23.74 5.10 -31.92
CA SER A 123 -24.76 5.67 -32.80
C SER A 123 -25.00 4.83 -34.06
N GLY A 124 -23.93 4.34 -34.68
CA GLY A 124 -24.01 3.47 -35.86
C GLY A 124 -24.71 2.15 -35.56
N THR A 125 -24.34 1.52 -34.45
CA THR A 125 -24.97 0.28 -33.96
C THR A 125 -26.43 0.49 -33.59
N ALA A 126 -26.75 1.57 -32.87
CA ALA A 126 -28.12 1.90 -32.47
C ALA A 126 -29.04 2.09 -33.69
N ARG A 127 -28.58 2.81 -34.71
CA ARG A 127 -29.32 2.99 -35.96
C ARG A 127 -29.55 1.66 -36.67
N ALA A 128 -28.51 0.86 -36.85
CA ALA A 128 -28.61 -0.42 -37.56
C ALA A 128 -29.59 -1.38 -36.88
N MET A 129 -29.58 -1.47 -35.54
CA MET A 129 -30.49 -2.35 -34.79
C MET A 129 -31.94 -1.87 -34.82
N ARG A 130 -32.17 -0.55 -34.78
CA ARG A 130 -33.52 0.01 -34.93
C ARG A 130 -34.08 -0.26 -36.32
N GLU A 131 -33.28 -0.13 -37.37
CA GLU A 131 -33.72 -0.42 -38.74
C GLU A 131 -33.96 -1.92 -38.98
N ARG A 132 -33.11 -2.80 -38.44
CA ARG A 132 -33.21 -4.26 -38.67
C ARG A 132 -34.24 -4.95 -37.79
N LEU A 133 -34.29 -4.60 -36.51
CA LEU A 133 -35.04 -5.35 -35.48
C LEU A 133 -36.14 -4.51 -34.83
N GLY A 134 -36.19 -3.19 -35.06
CA GLY A 134 -37.12 -2.30 -34.38
C GLY A 134 -36.88 -2.19 -32.87
N ARG A 135 -35.69 -2.53 -32.40
CA ARG A 135 -35.34 -2.59 -30.97
C ARG A 135 -34.29 -1.55 -30.60
N GLU A 136 -34.36 -1.09 -29.36
CA GLU A 136 -33.31 -0.29 -28.73
C GLU A 136 -32.15 -1.19 -28.27
N ILE A 137 -30.94 -0.63 -28.26
CA ILE A 137 -29.75 -1.29 -27.72
C ILE A 137 -29.55 -0.91 -26.25
N ALA A 138 -28.89 -1.78 -25.51
CA ALA A 138 -28.34 -1.48 -24.20
C ALA A 138 -26.83 -1.33 -24.28
N VAL A 139 -26.29 -0.41 -23.48
CA VAL A 139 -24.84 -0.18 -23.41
C VAL A 139 -24.35 -0.56 -22.03
N ILE A 140 -23.37 -1.46 -22.00
CA ILE A 140 -22.55 -1.70 -20.82
C ILE A 140 -21.27 -0.89 -21.03
N TRP A 141 -21.06 0.08 -20.15
CA TRP A 141 -19.94 1.00 -20.18
C TRP A 141 -18.96 0.61 -19.07
N VAL A 142 -17.84 0.03 -19.45
CA VAL A 142 -16.78 -0.40 -18.53
C VAL A 142 -15.70 0.66 -18.56
N ASP A 143 -15.63 1.46 -17.51
CA ASP A 143 -14.83 2.69 -17.48
C ASP A 143 -14.59 3.13 -16.02
N ALA A 144 -13.46 3.79 -15.80
CA ALA A 144 -13.14 4.54 -14.61
C ALA A 144 -13.99 5.80 -14.40
N HIS A 145 -14.30 6.47 -15.51
CA HIS A 145 -15.00 7.73 -15.65
C HIS A 145 -16.42 7.49 -16.18
N ALA A 146 -17.31 8.48 -16.03
CA ALA A 146 -18.70 8.31 -16.46
C ALA A 146 -18.96 8.87 -17.86
N ASP A 147 -18.07 9.72 -18.39
CA ASP A 147 -18.12 10.28 -19.74
C ASP A 147 -19.47 10.91 -20.12
N ILE A 148 -20.15 11.46 -19.10
CA ILE A 148 -21.51 12.02 -19.19
C ILE A 148 -21.53 13.52 -18.88
N ASN A 149 -20.38 14.18 -18.92
CA ASN A 149 -20.32 15.61 -18.75
C ASN A 149 -21.01 16.32 -19.92
N THR A 150 -21.83 17.33 -19.59
CA THR A 150 -22.35 18.27 -20.60
C THR A 150 -21.30 19.34 -20.92
N PRO A 151 -21.35 19.97 -22.09
CA PRO A 151 -20.43 21.06 -22.46
C PRO A 151 -20.37 22.18 -21.41
N GLU A 152 -21.49 22.46 -20.72
CA GLU A 152 -21.58 23.48 -19.68
C GLU A 152 -21.03 23.06 -18.32
N THR A 153 -20.92 21.75 -18.06
CA THR A 153 -20.50 21.22 -16.74
C THR A 153 -19.06 20.70 -16.73
N SER A 154 -18.44 20.54 -17.89
CA SER A 154 -17.06 20.05 -17.99
C SER A 154 -16.06 21.14 -17.63
N ASP A 155 -15.18 20.85 -16.67
CA ASP A 155 -14.09 21.76 -16.28
C ASP A 155 -12.91 21.71 -17.29
N SER A 156 -12.73 20.58 -18.00
CA SER A 156 -11.58 20.35 -18.89
C SER A 156 -11.83 20.78 -20.34
N GLY A 157 -13.09 20.75 -20.78
CA GLY A 157 -13.51 21.02 -22.16
C GLY A 157 -13.11 19.95 -23.18
N ASN A 158 -12.58 18.81 -22.72
CA ASN A 158 -12.19 17.71 -23.61
C ASN A 158 -13.40 16.84 -23.94
N ILE A 159 -13.60 16.53 -25.23
CA ILE A 159 -14.81 15.85 -25.71
C ILE A 159 -14.84 14.37 -25.33
N HIS A 160 -13.69 13.74 -25.03
CA HIS A 160 -13.65 12.35 -24.58
C HIS A 160 -14.49 12.07 -23.33
N GLY A 161 -14.70 13.06 -22.45
CA GLY A 161 -15.55 12.92 -21.25
C GLY A 161 -17.03 13.30 -21.44
N MET A 162 -17.46 13.54 -22.68
CA MET A 162 -18.82 13.94 -23.06
C MET A 162 -19.63 12.96 -23.97
N PRO A 163 -19.10 11.84 -24.51
CA PRO A 163 -19.82 11.02 -25.50
C PRO A 163 -21.20 10.57 -25.05
N VAL A 164 -21.34 10.15 -23.79
CA VAL A 164 -22.60 9.62 -23.27
C VAL A 164 -23.65 10.73 -23.14
N ALA A 165 -23.23 11.96 -22.85
CA ALA A 165 -24.15 13.10 -22.78
C ALA A 165 -24.83 13.38 -24.14
N PHE A 166 -24.08 13.28 -25.24
CA PHE A 166 -24.62 13.40 -26.60
C PHE A 166 -25.46 12.20 -27.01
N LEU A 167 -24.99 10.98 -26.71
CA LEU A 167 -25.72 9.74 -27.03
C LEU A 167 -27.06 9.64 -26.30
N THR A 168 -27.17 10.15 -25.09
CA THR A 168 -28.42 10.14 -24.30
C THR A 168 -29.33 11.35 -24.56
N GLY A 169 -28.89 12.31 -25.37
CA GLY A 169 -29.63 13.55 -25.66
C GLY A 169 -29.68 14.55 -24.49
N LEU A 170 -28.82 14.39 -23.49
CA LEU A 170 -28.65 15.37 -22.40
C LEU A 170 -27.96 16.64 -22.91
N ALA A 171 -27.01 16.47 -23.82
CA ALA A 171 -26.45 17.54 -24.63
C ALA A 171 -27.05 17.44 -26.03
N THR A 172 -27.75 18.51 -26.46
CA THR A 172 -28.27 18.61 -27.83
C THR A 172 -27.69 19.84 -28.51
N GLU A 173 -27.48 19.73 -29.82
CA GLU A 173 -27.00 20.80 -30.68
C GLU A 173 -27.77 20.79 -32.00
N THR A 174 -27.97 21.98 -32.57
CA THR A 174 -28.73 22.21 -33.81
C THR A 174 -27.82 22.31 -35.04
N ARG A 175 -26.55 22.63 -34.82
CA ARG A 175 -25.52 22.78 -35.83
C ARG A 175 -25.02 21.43 -36.36
N GLU A 176 -25.28 21.13 -37.63
CA GLU A 176 -24.85 19.86 -38.25
C GLU A 176 -23.32 19.67 -38.21
N ASP A 177 -22.56 20.76 -38.22
CA ASP A 177 -21.09 20.74 -38.14
C ASP A 177 -20.56 20.40 -36.73
N VAL A 178 -21.39 20.50 -35.70
CA VAL A 178 -21.05 20.21 -34.30
C VAL A 178 -22.09 19.27 -33.70
N PHE A 179 -21.96 17.97 -33.97
CA PHE A 179 -22.81 16.88 -33.44
C PHE A 179 -24.32 16.96 -33.75
N GLY A 180 -24.80 17.96 -34.48
CA GLY A 180 -26.22 18.07 -34.88
C GLY A 180 -26.68 16.99 -35.88
N TRP A 181 -25.76 16.17 -36.40
CA TRP A 181 -26.09 14.98 -37.19
C TRP A 181 -26.67 13.83 -36.34
N LEU A 182 -26.52 13.87 -35.00
CA LEU A 182 -27.14 12.93 -34.09
C LEU A 182 -28.65 13.17 -34.00
N LYS A 183 -29.42 12.24 -34.57
CA LYS A 183 -30.89 12.26 -34.60
C LYS A 183 -31.45 11.28 -33.59
N ALA A 184 -32.77 11.30 -33.38
CA ALA A 184 -33.45 10.42 -32.43
C ALA A 184 -33.18 8.91 -32.65
N HIS A 185 -32.86 8.48 -33.88
CA HIS A 185 -32.50 7.08 -34.19
C HIS A 185 -31.05 6.71 -33.83
N HIS A 186 -30.20 7.68 -33.52
CA HIS A 186 -28.82 7.49 -33.03
C HIS A 186 -28.75 7.45 -31.49
N MET A 187 -29.76 7.96 -30.81
CA MET A 187 -29.73 8.19 -29.36
C MET A 187 -30.08 6.95 -28.55
N LEU A 188 -29.74 6.98 -27.26
CA LEU A 188 -29.99 5.93 -26.28
C LEU A 188 -30.94 6.39 -25.18
N SER A 189 -31.68 5.43 -24.65
CA SER A 189 -32.45 5.64 -23.41
C SER A 189 -31.53 5.53 -22.21
N THR A 190 -31.58 6.50 -21.29
CA THR A 190 -30.80 6.50 -20.04
C THR A 190 -31.05 5.27 -19.16
N LYS A 191 -32.22 4.61 -19.31
CA LYS A 191 -32.56 3.38 -18.57
C LYS A 191 -31.80 2.14 -19.07
N LYS A 192 -31.30 2.19 -20.31
CA LYS A 192 -30.60 1.09 -20.99
C LYS A 192 -29.07 1.24 -20.94
N LEU A 193 -28.59 2.15 -20.10
CA LEU A 193 -27.18 2.38 -19.84
C LEU A 193 -26.81 1.83 -18.46
N VAL A 194 -25.74 1.04 -18.40
CA VAL A 194 -25.18 0.51 -17.15
C VAL A 194 -23.68 0.77 -17.12
N TYR A 195 -23.20 1.38 -16.04
CA TYR A 195 -21.79 1.61 -15.80
C TYR A 195 -21.19 0.58 -14.84
N ILE A 196 -19.97 0.14 -15.12
CA ILE A 196 -19.20 -0.79 -14.27
C ILE A 196 -17.78 -0.27 -14.16
N GLY A 197 -17.24 -0.22 -12.92
CA GLY A 197 -15.85 0.17 -12.68
C GLY A 197 -15.65 1.64 -12.30
N LEU A 198 -16.74 2.41 -12.15
CA LEU A 198 -16.63 3.84 -11.87
C LEU A 198 -15.87 4.12 -10.57
N ARG A 199 -14.96 5.09 -10.65
CA ARG A 199 -14.09 5.46 -9.52
C ARG A 199 -13.84 6.95 -9.43
N ASP A 200 -13.57 7.61 -10.56
CA ASP A 200 -13.34 9.04 -10.61
C ASP A 200 -14.46 9.71 -11.42
N ILE A 201 -15.37 10.35 -10.70
CA ILE A 201 -16.59 10.93 -11.27
C ILE A 201 -16.72 12.35 -10.76
N ASP A 202 -16.98 13.28 -11.67
CA ASP A 202 -17.16 14.68 -11.36
C ASP A 202 -18.45 14.94 -10.56
N ARG A 203 -18.52 16.11 -9.93
CA ARG A 203 -19.72 16.52 -9.18
C ARG A 203 -20.94 16.67 -10.09
N GLY A 204 -20.73 17.16 -11.32
CA GLY A 204 -21.78 17.30 -12.34
C GLY A 204 -22.35 15.95 -12.75
N GLU A 205 -21.48 15.02 -13.13
CA GLU A 205 -21.85 13.65 -13.52
C GLU A 205 -22.57 12.89 -12.41
N LYS A 206 -22.09 12.97 -11.16
CA LYS A 206 -22.78 12.38 -9.99
C LYS A 206 -24.21 12.88 -9.84
N LYS A 207 -24.48 14.14 -10.17
CA LYS A 207 -25.82 14.72 -10.13
C LYS A 207 -26.67 14.17 -11.28
N ILE A 208 -26.13 14.14 -12.50
CA ILE A 208 -26.80 13.61 -13.70
C ILE A 208 -27.20 12.13 -13.51
N LEU A 209 -26.28 11.29 -13.04
CA LEU A 209 -26.51 9.87 -12.79
C LEU A 209 -27.66 9.64 -11.80
N ARG A 210 -27.75 10.46 -10.74
CA ARG A 210 -28.81 10.37 -9.72
C ARG A 210 -30.15 10.88 -10.24
N GLU A 211 -30.17 12.00 -10.94
CA GLU A 211 -31.41 12.61 -11.46
C GLU A 211 -32.08 11.73 -12.51
N HIS A 212 -31.30 11.09 -13.38
CA HIS A 212 -31.80 10.23 -14.44
C HIS A 212 -31.94 8.76 -14.02
N GLY A 213 -31.53 8.41 -12.80
CA GLY A 213 -31.64 7.06 -12.26
C GLY A 213 -30.82 6.03 -13.04
N ILE A 214 -29.67 6.45 -13.59
CA ILE A 214 -28.80 5.58 -14.37
C ILE A 214 -28.11 4.58 -13.42
N LYS A 215 -28.09 3.31 -13.82
CA LYS A 215 -27.50 2.26 -13.00
C LYS A 215 -25.98 2.31 -13.12
N ALA A 216 -25.32 2.61 -12.02
CA ALA A 216 -23.87 2.68 -11.95
C ALA A 216 -23.34 1.79 -10.81
N PHE A 217 -22.35 0.98 -11.12
CA PHE A 217 -21.61 0.16 -10.17
C PHE A 217 -20.19 0.70 -10.04
N SER A 218 -19.90 1.22 -8.86
CA SER A 218 -18.56 1.71 -8.53
C SER A 218 -17.63 0.56 -8.14
N MET A 219 -16.33 0.82 -8.09
CA MET A 219 -15.37 -0.16 -7.53
C MET A 219 -15.72 -0.57 -6.09
N HIS A 220 -16.37 0.29 -5.31
CA HIS A 220 -16.88 -0.10 -3.98
C HIS A 220 -17.95 -1.19 -4.04
N ASP A 221 -18.81 -1.16 -5.06
CA ASP A 221 -19.86 -2.17 -5.26
C ASP A 221 -19.25 -3.50 -5.73
N VAL A 222 -18.23 -3.42 -6.60
CA VAL A 222 -17.44 -4.58 -7.04
C VAL A 222 -16.72 -5.23 -5.86
N ASP A 223 -16.01 -4.45 -5.02
CA ASP A 223 -15.33 -4.95 -3.82
C ASP A 223 -16.30 -5.61 -2.83
N ARG A 224 -17.50 -5.05 -2.70
CA ARG A 224 -18.49 -5.49 -1.71
C ARG A 224 -19.25 -6.75 -2.14
N HIS A 225 -19.57 -6.85 -3.43
CA HIS A 225 -20.46 -7.90 -3.95
C HIS A 225 -19.74 -8.95 -4.79
N GLY A 226 -18.51 -8.65 -5.22
CA GLY A 226 -17.78 -9.40 -6.25
C GLY A 226 -18.30 -9.09 -7.65
N ILE A 227 -17.44 -9.19 -8.66
CA ILE A 227 -17.80 -8.89 -10.05
C ILE A 227 -18.94 -9.76 -10.57
N GLY A 228 -18.99 -11.04 -10.17
CA GLY A 228 -20.07 -11.99 -10.52
C GLY A 228 -21.46 -11.45 -10.21
N LYS A 229 -21.66 -11.02 -8.97
CA LYS A 229 -22.95 -10.51 -8.53
C LYS A 229 -23.28 -9.14 -9.13
N VAL A 230 -22.28 -8.32 -9.39
CA VAL A 230 -22.46 -7.03 -10.08
C VAL A 230 -22.96 -7.29 -11.52
N MET A 231 -22.37 -8.26 -12.22
CA MET A 231 -22.82 -8.65 -13.55
C MET A 231 -24.25 -9.21 -13.54
N ASP A 232 -24.60 -10.06 -12.58
CA ASP A 232 -25.98 -10.54 -12.42
C ASP A 232 -26.97 -9.37 -12.26
N MET A 233 -26.61 -8.38 -11.44
CA MET A 233 -27.44 -7.19 -11.22
C MET A 233 -27.51 -6.28 -12.45
N ALA A 234 -26.42 -6.15 -13.21
CA ALA A 234 -26.36 -5.37 -14.45
C ALA A 234 -27.22 -6.02 -15.55
N LEU A 235 -27.07 -7.32 -15.78
CA LEU A 235 -27.83 -8.07 -16.77
C LEU A 235 -29.33 -8.15 -16.40
N ALA A 236 -29.66 -8.27 -15.10
CA ALA A 236 -31.03 -8.21 -14.62
C ALA A 236 -31.68 -6.83 -14.87
N TRP A 237 -30.90 -5.75 -14.81
CA TRP A 237 -31.39 -4.40 -15.10
C TRP A 237 -31.66 -4.17 -16.59
N ILE A 238 -30.76 -4.63 -17.46
CA ILE A 238 -30.90 -4.50 -18.92
C ILE A 238 -32.05 -5.36 -19.44
N GLY A 239 -32.19 -6.57 -18.90
CA GLY A 239 -33.16 -7.58 -19.32
C GLY A 239 -32.59 -8.53 -20.37
N SER A 240 -33.11 -9.76 -20.41
CA SER A 240 -32.59 -10.88 -21.21
C SER A 240 -32.87 -10.82 -22.72
N ASP A 241 -33.64 -9.83 -23.18
CA ASP A 241 -34.12 -9.69 -24.56
C ASP A 241 -33.75 -8.33 -25.19
N THR A 242 -32.55 -7.83 -24.90
CA THR A 242 -32.03 -6.56 -25.48
C THR A 242 -30.66 -6.80 -26.12
N PRO A 243 -30.39 -6.30 -27.34
CA PRO A 243 -29.05 -6.29 -27.92
C PRO A 243 -28.08 -5.44 -27.08
N ILE A 244 -26.86 -5.93 -26.85
CA ILE A 244 -25.86 -5.32 -25.98
C ILE A 244 -24.67 -4.82 -26.79
N HIS A 245 -24.33 -3.55 -26.63
CA HIS A 245 -23.07 -2.96 -27.06
C HIS A 245 -22.18 -2.82 -25.82
N LEU A 246 -21.00 -3.45 -25.84
CA LEU A 246 -20.02 -3.36 -24.76
C LEU A 246 -18.96 -2.31 -25.14
N SER A 247 -18.91 -1.20 -24.43
CA SER A 247 -17.81 -0.23 -24.56
C SER A 247 -16.83 -0.49 -23.43
N PHE A 248 -15.60 -0.88 -23.79
CA PHE A 248 -14.55 -1.20 -22.83
C PHE A 248 -13.42 -0.18 -22.93
N ASP A 249 -13.36 0.72 -21.97
CA ASP A 249 -12.18 1.54 -21.75
C ASP A 249 -11.16 0.74 -20.95
N ILE A 250 -9.93 0.65 -21.46
CA ILE A 250 -8.85 -0.06 -20.79
C ILE A 250 -8.49 0.59 -19.45
N ASP A 251 -8.78 1.89 -19.29
CA ASP A 251 -8.55 2.61 -18.06
C ASP A 251 -9.36 2.03 -16.90
N ALA A 252 -10.47 1.31 -17.13
CA ALA A 252 -11.25 0.65 -16.07
C ALA A 252 -10.41 -0.37 -15.27
N LEU A 253 -9.38 -0.95 -15.89
CA LEU A 253 -8.44 -1.84 -15.24
C LEU A 253 -7.50 -1.07 -14.30
N ASP A 254 -6.94 -1.78 -13.31
CA ASP A 254 -5.91 -1.19 -12.46
C ASP A 254 -4.61 -0.95 -13.27
N PRO A 255 -3.92 0.19 -13.08
CA PRO A 255 -2.68 0.51 -13.79
C PRO A 255 -1.56 -0.53 -13.62
N MET A 256 -1.63 -1.41 -12.61
CA MET A 256 -0.73 -2.55 -12.48
C MET A 256 -0.88 -3.58 -13.60
N TRP A 257 -2.08 -3.70 -14.17
CA TRP A 257 -2.41 -4.62 -15.26
C TRP A 257 -2.41 -3.93 -16.62
N ALA A 258 -2.90 -2.68 -16.67
CA ALA A 258 -2.94 -1.85 -17.87
C ALA A 258 -2.18 -0.52 -17.64
N PRO A 259 -0.83 -0.52 -17.67
CA PRO A 259 -0.04 0.69 -17.49
C PRO A 259 -0.11 1.63 -18.69
N SER A 260 -0.43 1.10 -19.87
CA SER A 260 -0.45 1.77 -21.16
C SER A 260 -1.76 2.54 -21.40
N THR A 261 -2.24 3.34 -20.44
CA THR A 261 -3.43 4.18 -20.58
C THR A 261 -3.17 5.64 -20.19
N GLY A 262 -3.81 6.57 -20.90
CA GLY A 262 -3.65 8.01 -20.69
C GLY A 262 -4.23 8.52 -19.37
N THR A 263 -5.25 7.89 -18.80
CA THR A 263 -6.03 8.37 -17.65
C THR A 263 -6.06 7.35 -16.49
N ALA A 264 -4.92 6.71 -16.24
CA ALA A 264 -4.74 5.72 -15.17
C ALA A 264 -5.16 6.23 -13.78
N VAL A 265 -6.12 5.55 -13.15
CA VAL A 265 -6.51 5.77 -11.75
C VAL A 265 -6.40 4.43 -11.00
N ARG A 266 -5.73 4.43 -9.83
CA ARG A 266 -5.47 3.21 -9.04
C ARG A 266 -6.73 2.68 -8.34
N GLY A 267 -6.73 1.37 -8.07
CA GLY A 267 -7.83 0.65 -7.46
C GLY A 267 -8.91 0.24 -8.48
N GLY A 268 -8.48 -0.06 -9.71
CA GLY A 268 -9.35 -0.50 -10.81
C GLY A 268 -9.63 -2.01 -10.79
N LEU A 269 -10.30 -2.49 -11.83
CA LEU A 269 -10.59 -3.91 -12.01
C LEU A 269 -9.29 -4.70 -12.23
N THR A 270 -9.23 -5.92 -11.72
CA THR A 270 -8.18 -6.86 -12.12
C THR A 270 -8.42 -7.38 -13.53
N LEU A 271 -7.36 -7.82 -14.22
CA LEU A 271 -7.48 -8.41 -15.56
C LEU A 271 -8.54 -9.54 -15.61
N ARG A 272 -8.59 -10.38 -14.57
CA ARG A 272 -9.59 -11.46 -14.47
C ARG A 272 -11.02 -10.97 -14.31
N GLU A 273 -11.22 -9.84 -13.64
CA GLU A 273 -12.55 -9.26 -13.51
C GLU A 273 -12.98 -8.62 -14.82
N GLY A 274 -12.05 -8.01 -15.57
CA GLY A 274 -12.27 -7.55 -16.94
C GLY A 274 -12.65 -8.69 -17.90
N ASP A 275 -11.85 -9.76 -17.93
CA ASP A 275 -12.14 -11.00 -18.68
C ASP A 275 -13.51 -11.59 -18.31
N PHE A 276 -13.85 -11.57 -17.02
CA PHE A 276 -15.12 -12.12 -16.56
C PHE A 276 -16.34 -11.30 -17.02
N ILE A 277 -16.23 -9.97 -17.10
CA ILE A 277 -17.30 -9.12 -17.66
C ILE A 277 -17.54 -9.49 -19.12
N ALA A 278 -16.45 -9.59 -19.89
CA ALA A 278 -16.45 -10.00 -21.28
C ALA A 278 -17.13 -11.36 -21.50
N GLU A 279 -16.71 -12.38 -20.74
CA GLU A 279 -17.26 -13.74 -20.78
C GLU A 279 -18.76 -13.74 -20.46
N CYS A 280 -19.19 -13.05 -19.38
CA CYS A 280 -20.59 -12.99 -18.98
C CYS A 280 -21.48 -12.36 -20.06
N VAL A 281 -21.02 -11.28 -20.70
CA VAL A 281 -21.79 -10.62 -21.76
C VAL A 281 -21.87 -11.52 -22.99
N ALA A 282 -20.77 -12.19 -23.36
CA ALA A 282 -20.72 -13.15 -24.46
C ALA A 282 -21.67 -14.34 -24.26
N GLU A 283 -21.73 -14.89 -23.04
CA GLU A 283 -22.61 -16.00 -22.66
C GLU A 283 -24.11 -15.66 -22.81
N THR A 284 -24.49 -14.38 -22.73
CA THR A 284 -25.89 -13.98 -22.94
C THR A 284 -26.40 -14.21 -24.37
N GLY A 285 -25.48 -14.38 -25.34
CA GLY A 285 -25.78 -14.45 -26.77
C GLY A 285 -26.39 -13.16 -27.33
N SER A 286 -26.31 -12.04 -26.59
CA SER A 286 -26.94 -10.77 -26.92
C SER A 286 -25.95 -9.68 -27.33
N LEU A 287 -24.64 -9.98 -27.29
CA LEU A 287 -23.57 -9.08 -27.72
C LEU A 287 -23.64 -8.83 -29.24
N ILE A 288 -23.65 -7.56 -29.64
CA ILE A 288 -23.72 -7.13 -31.05
C ILE A 288 -22.57 -6.22 -31.50
N ALA A 289 -21.91 -5.56 -30.56
CA ALA A 289 -20.74 -4.73 -30.82
C ALA A 289 -19.85 -4.63 -29.58
N LEU A 290 -18.54 -4.51 -29.80
CA LEU A 290 -17.51 -4.33 -28.78
C LEU A 290 -16.55 -3.22 -29.20
N ASP A 291 -16.29 -2.28 -28.30
CA ASP A 291 -15.24 -1.27 -28.47
C ASP A 291 -14.13 -1.51 -27.45
N LEU A 292 -12.87 -1.47 -27.90
CA LEU A 292 -11.68 -1.45 -27.06
C LEU A 292 -10.87 -0.18 -27.34
N VAL A 293 -10.85 0.75 -26.37
CA VAL A 293 -10.34 2.13 -26.54
C VAL A 293 -9.28 2.51 -25.49
N GLU A 294 -8.64 3.66 -25.66
CA GLU A 294 -7.66 4.29 -24.75
C GLU A 294 -6.36 3.50 -24.46
N VAL A 295 -6.06 2.50 -25.29
CA VAL A 295 -4.76 1.83 -25.28
C VAL A 295 -3.72 2.81 -25.85
N ASN A 296 -2.65 3.09 -25.11
CA ASN A 296 -1.57 3.99 -25.50
C ASN A 296 -0.21 3.29 -25.45
N PRO A 297 0.28 2.76 -26.59
CA PRO A 297 1.57 2.08 -26.67
C PRO A 297 2.78 2.99 -26.37
N SER A 298 2.65 4.32 -26.44
CA SER A 298 3.77 5.26 -26.29
C SER A 298 4.15 5.57 -24.84
N LEU A 299 3.34 5.16 -23.86
CA LEU A 299 3.57 5.46 -22.43
C LEU A 299 4.41 4.39 -21.69
N ASP A 300 4.84 3.32 -22.38
CA ASP A 300 5.63 2.25 -21.77
C ASP A 300 7.13 2.40 -22.08
N GLU A 301 7.94 2.75 -21.08
CA GLU A 301 9.40 2.76 -21.17
C GLU A 301 10.04 1.36 -20.98
N LEU A 302 9.25 0.31 -20.68
CA LEU A 302 9.76 -0.99 -20.24
C LEU A 302 9.55 -2.18 -21.20
N ALA A 303 9.00 -2.03 -22.41
CA ALA A 303 8.78 -3.22 -23.24
C ALA A 303 8.74 -3.05 -24.77
N ILE A 304 9.82 -3.53 -25.38
CA ILE A 304 9.86 -4.27 -26.66
C ILE A 304 9.27 -5.71 -26.49
N SER A 305 8.56 -6.01 -25.40
CA SER A 305 8.03 -7.36 -25.16
C SER A 305 6.58 -7.48 -25.63
N ALA A 306 6.38 -8.28 -26.67
CA ALA A 306 5.08 -8.71 -27.21
C ALA A 306 4.17 -9.47 -26.20
N LEU A 307 4.48 -9.44 -24.90
CA LEU A 307 3.75 -10.15 -23.84
C LEU A 307 2.65 -9.29 -23.18
N GLN A 308 2.74 -7.95 -23.24
CA GLN A 308 1.76 -7.04 -22.64
C GLN A 308 0.57 -6.70 -23.55
N LEU A 309 0.73 -6.79 -24.88
CA LEU A 309 -0.41 -6.73 -25.81
C LEU A 309 -1.28 -8.01 -25.75
N ARG A 310 -0.73 -9.12 -25.26
CA ARG A 310 -1.45 -10.41 -25.17
C ARG A 310 -2.63 -10.44 -24.19
N PRO A 311 -2.61 -9.81 -22.99
CA PRO A 311 -3.79 -9.72 -22.14
C PRO A 311 -4.93 -8.89 -22.76
N ASP A 312 -4.63 -7.83 -23.51
CA ASP A 312 -5.65 -7.02 -24.20
C ASP A 312 -6.28 -7.82 -25.36
N VAL A 313 -5.44 -8.51 -26.13
CA VAL A 313 -5.86 -9.46 -27.18
C VAL A 313 -6.67 -10.62 -26.58
N ARG A 314 -6.28 -11.15 -25.40
CA ARG A 314 -7.04 -12.19 -24.69
C ARG A 314 -8.39 -11.72 -24.21
N THR A 315 -8.50 -10.48 -23.72
CA THR A 315 -9.79 -9.89 -23.31
C THR A 315 -10.74 -9.85 -24.51
N VAL A 316 -10.25 -9.40 -25.68
CA VAL A 316 -11.02 -9.39 -26.93
C VAL A 316 -11.39 -10.80 -27.39
N THR A 317 -10.46 -11.75 -27.32
CA THR A 317 -10.70 -13.16 -27.67
C THR A 317 -11.75 -13.81 -26.75
N ASN A 318 -11.68 -13.56 -25.43
CA ASN A 318 -12.62 -14.05 -24.44
C ASN A 318 -14.02 -13.41 -24.58
N CYS A 319 -14.11 -12.14 -24.99
CA CYS A 319 -15.38 -11.47 -25.34
C CYS A 319 -16.12 -12.18 -26.48
N ILE A 320 -15.40 -12.78 -27.43
CA ILE A 320 -16.00 -13.35 -28.64
C ILE A 320 -16.32 -14.83 -28.42
N LEU A 321 -15.44 -15.56 -27.74
CA LEU A 321 -15.64 -16.96 -27.36
C LEU A 321 -15.15 -17.19 -25.92
N PRO A 322 -16.04 -17.51 -24.96
CA PRO A 322 -15.58 -17.97 -23.66
C PRO A 322 -14.80 -19.27 -23.88
N ALA A 323 -13.54 -19.30 -23.40
CA ALA A 323 -12.75 -20.51 -23.43
C ALA A 323 -13.52 -21.63 -22.72
N ALA A 324 -13.80 -22.72 -23.43
CA ALA A 324 -14.34 -23.92 -22.81
C ALA A 324 -13.31 -24.40 -21.77
N GLN A 325 -13.51 -24.05 -20.50
CA GLN A 325 -12.79 -24.70 -19.44
C GLN A 325 -13.10 -26.20 -19.52
N PRO A 326 -12.10 -27.09 -19.43
CA PRO A 326 -12.38 -28.50 -19.26
C PRO A 326 -13.19 -28.62 -17.97
N SER A 327 -14.47 -28.92 -18.10
CA SER A 327 -15.33 -29.24 -16.97
C SER A 327 -14.81 -30.53 -16.34
N SER A 328 -13.85 -30.41 -15.42
CA SER A 328 -13.61 -31.39 -14.37
C SER A 328 -14.68 -31.21 -13.28
N ALA A 329 -15.95 -31.17 -13.71
CA ALA A 329 -17.04 -31.58 -12.86
C ALA A 329 -16.85 -33.09 -12.69
N LEU A 330 -16.22 -33.48 -11.59
CA LEU A 330 -16.31 -34.82 -11.02
C LEU A 330 -17.80 -35.16 -10.91
N THR A 331 -18.31 -35.81 -11.95
CA THR A 331 -19.59 -36.50 -11.90
C THR A 331 -19.34 -37.68 -10.98
N ILE A 332 -19.62 -37.50 -9.69
CA ILE A 332 -19.73 -38.61 -8.75
C ILE A 332 -20.97 -39.38 -9.17
N THR A 333 -20.79 -40.37 -10.05
CA THR A 333 -21.72 -41.48 -10.18
C THR A 333 -21.79 -42.20 -8.84
N MET A 334 -22.83 -41.90 -8.07
CA MET A 334 -23.23 -42.72 -6.93
C MET A 334 -23.68 -44.09 -7.48
N PRO A 335 -23.11 -45.22 -7.02
CA PRO A 335 -23.62 -46.54 -7.39
C PRO A 335 -25.02 -46.73 -6.81
N SER A 336 -25.89 -47.35 -7.62
CA SER A 336 -27.34 -47.53 -7.46
C SER A 336 -27.75 -48.51 -6.35
N ASN A 337 -27.13 -48.44 -5.16
CA ASN A 337 -27.45 -49.34 -4.03
C ASN A 337 -27.61 -48.66 -2.66
N GLN A 338 -27.81 -47.33 -2.62
CA GLN A 338 -28.02 -46.58 -1.36
C GLN A 338 -29.33 -45.75 -1.33
N LEU A 339 -30.27 -46.00 -2.25
CA LEU A 339 -31.61 -45.35 -2.25
C LEU A 339 -32.71 -46.19 -1.57
N SER A 340 -32.41 -47.43 -1.22
CA SER A 340 -33.37 -48.39 -0.66
C SER A 340 -33.35 -48.47 0.88
N ARG A 341 -32.38 -47.86 1.57
CA ARG A 341 -32.30 -47.84 3.06
C ARG A 341 -32.86 -46.58 3.73
N MET A 342 -33.25 -45.55 2.99
CA MET A 342 -33.84 -44.32 3.55
C MET A 342 -35.38 -44.31 3.68
N ARG A 343 -36.06 -45.44 3.41
CA ARG A 343 -37.53 -45.56 3.50
C ARG A 343 -38.06 -46.19 4.80
N GLN A 344 -37.21 -46.52 5.77
CA GLN A 344 -37.61 -47.20 7.02
C GLN A 344 -37.13 -46.49 8.29
N LEU A 345 -37.45 -45.20 8.49
CA LEU A 345 -37.24 -44.53 9.77
C LEU A 345 -38.52 -43.83 10.27
N PRO A 346 -38.79 -43.82 11.59
CA PRO A 346 -40.06 -43.35 12.15
C PRO A 346 -40.23 -41.82 12.07
N SER A 347 -41.49 -41.37 12.12
CA SER A 347 -41.95 -39.98 11.87
C SER A 347 -41.32 -38.89 12.74
N SER A 348 -40.69 -39.24 13.86
CA SER A 348 -39.99 -38.29 14.76
C SER A 348 -38.64 -37.79 14.23
N ILE A 349 -38.00 -38.51 13.29
CA ILE A 349 -36.70 -38.09 12.70
C ILE A 349 -36.91 -37.22 11.43
N ARG A 350 -38.07 -37.32 10.77
CA ARG A 350 -38.44 -36.41 9.66
C ARG A 350 -38.62 -34.96 10.10
N GLN A 351 -39.01 -34.71 11.35
CA GLN A 351 -39.21 -33.35 11.85
C GLN A 351 -37.93 -32.63 12.28
N LEU A 352 -36.81 -33.34 12.49
CA LEU A 352 -35.54 -32.70 12.86
C LEU A 352 -34.75 -32.20 11.65
N ILE A 353 -34.92 -32.83 10.48
CA ILE A 353 -34.21 -32.48 9.23
C ILE A 353 -34.91 -31.33 8.47
N VAL A 354 -36.18 -31.03 8.77
CA VAL A 354 -36.92 -29.88 8.19
C VAL A 354 -36.68 -28.57 8.96
N ARG A 355 -35.88 -28.56 10.03
CA ARG A 355 -35.53 -27.34 10.80
C ARG A 355 -34.21 -26.67 10.42
N HIS A 356 -33.47 -27.15 9.42
CA HIS A 356 -32.22 -26.53 8.94
C HIS A 356 -32.20 -26.19 7.44
N ALA A 357 -33.35 -26.21 6.78
CA ALA A 357 -33.52 -25.68 5.44
C ALA A 357 -34.84 -24.90 5.35
N GLY A 358 -34.74 -23.59 5.09
CA GLY A 358 -35.82 -22.80 4.54
C GLY A 358 -36.43 -21.73 5.46
N CYS A 359 -36.32 -20.49 4.97
CA CYS A 359 -37.44 -19.57 4.80
C CYS A 359 -38.27 -19.19 6.04
N THR A 360 -38.08 -17.96 6.52
CA THR A 360 -39.16 -17.25 7.23
C THR A 360 -39.41 -15.91 6.54
N THR A 361 -40.54 -15.90 5.85
CA THR A 361 -41.37 -14.76 5.47
C THR A 361 -41.54 -13.76 6.62
N PHE A 362 -41.34 -12.47 6.34
CA PHE A 362 -41.81 -11.40 7.24
C PHE A 362 -43.11 -10.79 6.71
N PRO A 363 -44.06 -10.43 7.60
CA PRO A 363 -45.42 -10.09 7.22
C PRO A 363 -45.55 -8.66 6.73
N VAL A 364 -46.49 -8.47 5.80
CA VAL A 364 -47.09 -7.20 5.43
C VAL A 364 -47.73 -6.60 6.68
N VAL A 365 -47.19 -5.47 7.16
CA VAL A 365 -47.86 -4.63 8.16
C VAL A 365 -48.49 -3.45 7.44
N THR A 366 -49.82 -3.54 7.36
CA THR A 366 -50.80 -2.54 6.98
C THR A 366 -50.53 -1.15 7.57
N THR A 367 -50.60 -0.17 6.69
CA THR A 367 -50.72 1.27 6.97
C THR A 367 -51.90 1.52 7.92
N ARG A 368 -51.62 1.95 9.16
CA ARG A 368 -52.62 2.62 10.01
C ARG A 368 -52.25 4.08 10.15
N GLN A 369 -53.13 4.93 9.62
CA GLN A 369 -53.19 6.36 9.90
C GLN A 369 -53.21 6.59 11.42
N LEU A 370 -52.27 7.39 11.92
CA LEU A 370 -52.44 8.17 13.13
C LEU A 370 -51.94 9.59 12.83
N SER A 371 -52.88 10.41 12.39
CA SER A 371 -52.90 11.85 12.62
C SER A 371 -52.61 12.11 14.09
N HIS A 372 -51.64 12.95 14.41
CA HIS A 372 -51.71 13.97 15.46
C HIS A 372 -50.59 14.98 15.23
N ALA A 373 -51.00 16.20 14.90
CA ALA A 373 -50.14 17.35 14.75
C ALA A 373 -49.63 17.79 16.13
N ALA A 374 -48.32 18.03 16.23
CA ALA A 374 -47.73 18.90 17.25
C ALA A 374 -46.49 19.59 16.64
N PRO A 375 -46.27 20.88 16.93
CA PRO A 375 -45.46 21.76 16.09
C PRO A 375 -43.95 21.55 16.31
N ARG A 376 -43.18 21.63 15.23
CA ARG A 376 -41.72 21.72 15.24
C ARG A 376 -41.31 23.02 15.96
N PRO A 377 -40.48 23.00 17.02
CA PRO A 377 -39.78 24.19 17.44
C PRO A 377 -38.69 24.50 16.41
N GLN A 378 -38.58 25.78 16.06
CA GLN A 378 -37.59 26.32 15.14
C GLN A 378 -36.18 25.91 15.60
N LEU A 379 -35.47 25.13 14.77
CA LEU A 379 -34.06 24.80 14.99
C LEU A 379 -33.18 25.96 14.51
N GLY A 380 -33.39 27.13 15.11
CA GLY A 380 -32.45 28.24 15.11
C GLY A 380 -31.99 28.44 16.54
N ALA A 381 -30.67 28.46 16.78
CA ALA A 381 -30.03 28.72 18.08
C ALA A 381 -29.77 27.54 19.05
N LEU A 382 -29.45 26.33 18.56
CA LEU A 382 -28.72 25.31 19.34
C LEU A 382 -27.61 24.60 18.52
N ALA A 383 -26.89 25.35 17.69
CA ALA A 383 -25.75 24.84 16.91
C ALA A 383 -24.36 25.10 17.53
N ASN A 384 -24.29 25.61 18.78
CA ASN A 384 -23.02 25.95 19.46
C ASN A 384 -22.82 25.16 20.75
N ALA A 385 -22.99 23.84 20.71
CA ALA A 385 -22.47 22.94 21.74
C ALA A 385 -21.25 22.21 21.18
N HIS A 386 -20.07 22.56 21.70
CA HIS A 386 -18.75 22.02 21.39
C HIS A 386 -18.71 20.49 21.16
N LEU A 387 -18.76 20.08 19.90
CA LEU A 387 -18.14 18.85 19.43
C LEU A 387 -17.04 19.27 18.45
N SER A 388 -15.86 19.57 18.99
CA SER A 388 -14.66 19.86 18.19
C SER A 388 -14.26 18.61 17.38
N ARG A 389 -14.89 18.40 16.22
CA ARG A 389 -14.49 17.39 15.22
C ARG A 389 -13.07 17.75 14.77
N GLN A 390 -12.13 16.81 14.88
CA GLN A 390 -10.83 16.91 14.21
C GLN A 390 -11.10 17.13 12.71
N GLN A 391 -10.87 18.35 12.23
CA GLN A 391 -10.86 18.65 10.80
C GLN A 391 -9.58 18.04 10.22
N ARG A 392 -9.71 17.29 9.12
CA ARG A 392 -8.64 16.45 8.56
C ARG A 392 -8.03 17.02 7.27
N SER A 393 -8.50 18.20 6.89
CA SER A 393 -8.09 18.96 5.70
C SER A 393 -7.80 20.38 6.16
N ILE A 394 -6.72 20.54 6.92
CA ILE A 394 -6.32 21.83 7.48
C ILE A 394 -5.11 22.31 6.68
N THR A 395 -5.22 23.48 6.05
CA THR A 395 -4.08 24.16 5.40
C THR A 395 -3.08 24.63 6.46
N ILE A 396 -1.79 24.79 6.15
CA ILE A 396 -0.80 25.34 7.11
C ILE A 396 -1.27 26.69 7.67
N GLN A 397 -1.86 27.54 6.83
CA GLN A 397 -2.46 28.81 7.25
C GLN A 397 -3.64 28.61 8.22
N GLN A 398 -4.47 27.59 8.04
CA GLN A 398 -5.55 27.25 8.98
C GLN A 398 -5.01 26.63 10.28
N LEU A 399 -3.89 25.91 10.21
CA LEU A 399 -3.16 25.37 11.37
C LEU A 399 -2.58 26.50 12.23
N ASP A 400 -2.06 27.54 11.57
CA ASP A 400 -1.53 28.75 12.18
C ASP A 400 -2.63 29.67 12.71
N THR A 401 -3.76 29.79 12.00
CA THR A 401 -4.92 30.59 12.43
C THR A 401 -5.69 29.92 13.57
N GLY A 402 -5.67 28.57 13.64
CA GLY A 402 -6.26 27.77 14.72
C GLY A 402 -5.45 27.76 16.03
N ARG A 403 -4.45 28.63 16.16
CA ARG A 403 -3.74 28.88 17.41
C ARG A 403 -4.66 29.62 18.37
N ASP A 404 -5.54 28.88 19.05
CA ASP A 404 -6.43 29.37 20.11
C ASP A 404 -5.64 29.73 21.40
N ASN A 405 -4.63 30.62 21.30
CA ASN A 405 -3.72 31.02 22.38
C ASN A 405 -2.90 29.85 23.00
N ARG A 406 -2.70 28.76 22.25
CA ARG A 406 -1.93 27.55 22.65
C ARG A 406 -0.53 27.58 22.07
N GLU A 407 0.47 27.13 22.83
CA GLU A 407 1.84 26.94 22.32
C GLU A 407 1.93 25.69 21.43
N ARG A 408 2.61 25.80 20.29
CA ARG A 408 2.80 24.67 19.37
C ARG A 408 4.03 23.86 19.74
N VAL A 409 3.81 22.59 20.03
CA VAL A 409 4.86 21.60 20.28
C VAL A 409 4.96 20.67 19.08
N VAL A 410 6.08 20.76 18.35
CA VAL A 410 6.37 19.89 17.22
C VAL A 410 7.25 18.73 17.68
N ILE A 411 6.80 17.51 17.44
CA ILE A 411 7.49 16.27 17.80
C ILE A 411 7.96 15.59 16.53
N LEU A 412 9.28 15.45 16.37
CA LEU A 412 9.89 14.69 15.28
C LEU A 412 10.02 13.22 15.68
N GLY A 413 9.32 12.34 14.97
CA GLY A 413 9.35 10.90 15.16
C GLY A 413 8.21 10.35 16.03
N SER A 414 7.67 9.22 15.60
CA SER A 414 6.58 8.49 16.28
C SER A 414 7.07 7.29 17.12
N GLY A 415 8.35 7.29 17.54
CA GLY A 415 8.96 6.21 18.34
C GLY A 415 8.53 6.22 19.82
N TRP A 416 9.20 5.41 20.65
CA TRP A 416 8.91 5.28 22.09
C TRP A 416 8.84 6.62 22.85
N ALA A 417 9.80 7.52 22.60
CA ALA A 417 9.81 8.83 23.25
C ALA A 417 8.71 9.75 22.67
N GLY A 418 8.68 9.97 21.36
CA GLY A 418 7.74 10.88 20.70
C GLY A 418 6.28 10.49 20.90
N PHE A 419 5.95 9.21 20.78
CA PHE A 419 4.59 8.70 21.01
C PHE A 419 4.16 8.84 22.48
N THR A 420 5.08 8.62 23.43
CA THR A 420 4.79 8.81 24.86
C THR A 420 4.51 10.28 25.18
N VAL A 421 5.32 11.20 24.64
CA VAL A 421 5.13 12.64 24.84
C VAL A 421 3.81 13.09 24.23
N ALA A 422 3.53 12.73 22.98
CA ALA A 422 2.32 13.14 22.28
C ALA A 422 1.02 12.73 23.00
N ARG A 423 1.02 11.60 23.73
CA ARG A 423 -0.15 11.14 24.49
C ARG A 423 -0.32 11.78 25.86
N GLN A 424 0.77 12.28 26.45
CA GLN A 424 0.77 12.80 27.82
C GLN A 424 0.68 14.33 27.88
N LEU A 425 0.93 15.03 26.78
CA LEU A 425 0.76 16.48 26.71
C LEU A 425 -0.71 16.90 26.86
N ASP A 426 -0.93 18.00 27.57
CA ASP A 426 -2.26 18.57 27.75
C ASP A 426 -2.69 19.38 26.51
N ASN A 427 -3.69 18.87 25.80
CA ASN A 427 -4.25 19.48 24.59
C ASN A 427 -4.91 20.85 24.83
N LYS A 428 -5.18 21.22 26.09
CA LYS A 428 -5.71 22.54 26.44
C LYS A 428 -4.64 23.63 26.39
N LYS A 429 -3.39 23.29 26.73
CA LYS A 429 -2.26 24.24 26.79
C LYS A 429 -1.45 24.23 25.50
N TYR A 430 -1.33 23.06 24.88
CA TYR A 430 -0.46 22.83 23.73
C TYR A 430 -1.23 22.40 22.49
N GLN A 431 -0.83 22.92 21.33
CA GLN A 431 -1.14 22.32 20.03
C GLN A 431 -0.02 21.34 19.70
N THR A 432 -0.29 20.03 19.81
CA THR A 432 0.72 19.00 19.54
C THR A 432 0.66 18.54 18.08
N VAL A 433 1.76 18.71 17.36
CA VAL A 433 1.95 18.25 15.98
C VAL A 433 3.05 17.20 15.96
N VAL A 434 2.74 16.00 15.48
CA VAL A 434 3.72 14.92 15.29
C VAL A 434 4.07 14.82 13.81
N VAL A 435 5.35 14.98 13.49
CA VAL A 435 5.90 14.81 12.14
C VAL A 435 6.67 13.49 12.11
N SER A 436 6.22 12.54 11.31
CA SER A 436 6.96 11.30 11.09
C SER A 436 6.56 10.66 9.76
N PRO A 437 7.49 9.99 9.06
CA PRO A 437 7.15 9.19 7.88
C PRO A 437 6.24 8.00 8.23
N ARG A 438 6.26 7.55 9.49
CA ARG A 438 5.47 6.42 9.98
C ARG A 438 4.21 6.91 10.68
N SER A 439 3.05 6.48 10.19
CA SER A 439 1.72 6.79 10.73
C SER A 439 1.36 6.01 12.01
N TYR A 440 2.24 5.12 12.45
CA TYR A 440 2.07 4.25 13.60
C TYR A 440 3.30 4.27 14.54
N PHE A 441 3.08 3.85 15.78
CA PHE A 441 4.08 3.49 16.76
C PHE A 441 4.29 1.97 16.72
N ALA A 442 5.55 1.54 16.65
CA ALA A 442 5.95 0.14 16.69
C ALA A 442 6.43 -0.26 18.10
N PHE A 443 5.81 -1.28 18.67
CA PHE A 443 6.20 -1.88 19.93
C PHE A 443 7.35 -2.86 19.70
N THR A 444 8.57 -2.30 19.65
CA THR A 444 9.78 -3.01 19.22
C THR A 444 10.07 -4.36 19.93
N PRO A 445 9.78 -4.57 21.23
CA PRO A 445 10.05 -5.84 21.88
C PRO A 445 9.20 -7.03 21.40
N LEU A 446 8.10 -6.79 20.68
CA LEU A 446 7.28 -7.88 20.12
C LEU A 446 7.61 -8.16 18.65
N LEU A 447 8.57 -7.44 18.05
CA LEU A 447 8.88 -7.59 16.63
C LEU A 447 9.40 -8.98 16.28
N ALA A 448 10.24 -9.58 17.14
CA ALA A 448 10.73 -10.95 16.98
C ALA A 448 9.57 -11.95 16.87
N SER A 449 8.61 -11.89 17.80
CA SER A 449 7.41 -12.74 17.77
C SER A 449 6.52 -12.47 16.56
N THR A 450 6.46 -11.22 16.05
CA THR A 450 5.69 -10.93 14.83
C THR A 450 6.35 -11.41 13.54
N ALA A 451 7.69 -11.46 13.51
CA ALA A 451 8.43 -11.93 12.34
C ALA A 451 8.20 -13.42 12.05
N VAL A 452 7.91 -14.21 13.08
CA VAL A 452 7.63 -15.65 12.95
C VAL A 452 6.13 -15.99 12.96
N GLY A 453 5.25 -15.00 13.13
CA GLY A 453 3.79 -15.23 13.19
C GLY A 453 3.27 -15.72 14.55
N THR A 454 4.09 -15.76 15.61
CA THR A 454 3.63 -15.97 17.00
C THR A 454 2.68 -14.84 17.42
N LEU A 455 2.87 -13.63 16.91
CA LEU A 455 1.93 -12.53 17.05
C LEU A 455 1.62 -11.93 15.69
N GLU A 456 0.39 -11.47 15.51
CA GLU A 456 -0.01 -10.78 14.29
C GLU A 456 0.58 -9.36 14.28
N PHE A 457 0.97 -8.87 13.09
CA PHE A 457 1.69 -7.61 12.94
C PHE A 457 0.96 -6.41 13.58
N ARG A 458 -0.38 -6.36 13.55
CA ARG A 458 -1.16 -5.26 14.12
C ARG A 458 -1.11 -5.24 15.65
N THR A 459 -0.74 -6.33 16.31
CA THR A 459 -0.59 -6.37 17.78
C THR A 459 0.66 -5.64 18.26
N ALA A 460 1.67 -5.50 17.39
CA ALA A 460 2.86 -4.69 17.64
C ALA A 460 2.71 -3.22 17.19
N LEU A 461 1.57 -2.86 16.56
CA LEU A 461 1.35 -1.53 16.01
C LEU A 461 0.26 -0.76 16.76
N GLU A 462 0.48 0.55 16.89
CA GLU A 462 -0.53 1.50 17.37
C GLU A 462 -0.59 2.71 16.43
N PRO A 463 -1.75 3.06 15.86
CA PRO A 463 -1.84 4.25 15.02
C PRO A 463 -1.59 5.52 15.84
N VAL A 464 -0.76 6.43 15.32
CA VAL A 464 -0.55 7.76 15.93
C VAL A 464 -1.86 8.56 15.90
N ARG A 465 -2.64 8.38 14.82
CA ARG A 465 -3.99 8.92 14.68
C ARG A 465 -4.99 8.05 15.44
N SER A 466 -5.38 8.47 16.64
CA SER A 466 -6.41 7.78 17.43
C SER A 466 -7.57 8.70 17.80
N ARG A 467 -8.79 8.16 17.84
CA ARG A 467 -10.01 8.90 18.25
C ARG A 467 -9.93 9.47 19.66
N ARG A 468 -9.05 8.91 20.50
CA ARG A 468 -8.88 9.30 21.92
C ARG A 468 -7.84 10.39 22.13
N THR A 469 -6.98 10.67 21.14
CA THR A 469 -5.85 11.59 21.28
C THR A 469 -6.03 12.75 20.29
N LYS A 470 -6.16 13.97 20.79
CA LYS A 470 -6.27 15.20 19.98
C LYS A 470 -4.87 15.65 19.51
N VAL A 471 -4.22 14.81 18.71
CA VAL A 471 -2.89 15.09 18.14
C VAL A 471 -3.03 15.30 16.64
N GLU A 472 -2.37 16.32 16.11
CA GLU A 472 -2.24 16.54 14.67
C GLU A 472 -1.05 15.73 14.16
N PHE A 473 -1.24 14.98 13.08
CA PHE A 473 -0.21 14.09 12.54
C PHE A 473 0.07 14.43 11.07
N VAL A 474 1.32 14.78 10.82
CA VAL A 474 1.89 15.12 9.52
C VAL A 474 2.80 13.98 9.08
N GLN A 475 2.50 13.40 7.92
CA GLN A 475 3.30 12.32 7.36
C GLN A 475 4.42 12.90 6.50
N GLY A 476 5.61 13.00 7.07
CA GLY A 476 6.75 13.60 6.41
C GLY A 476 8.07 13.38 7.13
N TRP A 477 9.17 13.61 6.41
CA TRP A 477 10.52 13.62 6.94
C TRP A 477 10.86 15.04 7.41
N GLY A 478 11.56 15.16 8.53
CA GLY A 478 12.22 16.43 8.85
C GLY A 478 13.49 16.51 8.03
N ASP A 479 13.64 17.56 7.23
CA ASP A 479 14.84 17.78 6.39
C ASP A 479 15.81 18.75 7.08
N ASP A 480 15.36 19.96 7.41
CA ASP A 480 16.18 21.01 8.03
C ASP A 480 15.44 21.71 9.19
N VAL A 481 16.21 22.29 10.12
CA VAL A 481 15.68 23.02 11.28
C VAL A 481 16.32 24.40 11.38
N ASP A 482 15.51 25.43 11.26
CA ASP A 482 15.94 26.81 11.52
C ASP A 482 15.59 27.21 12.96
N PHE A 483 16.61 27.30 13.80
CA PHE A 483 16.49 27.68 15.20
C PHE A 483 16.17 29.16 15.41
N LYS A 484 16.48 30.04 14.46
CA LYS A 484 16.24 31.49 14.58
C LYS A 484 14.79 31.82 14.26
N ASN A 485 14.30 31.34 13.12
CA ASN A 485 12.91 31.57 12.70
C ASN A 485 11.92 30.59 13.33
N LYS A 486 12.43 29.59 14.07
CA LYS A 486 11.65 28.50 14.68
C LYS A 486 10.79 27.77 13.65
N THR A 487 11.39 27.41 12.52
CA THR A 487 10.75 26.70 11.42
C THR A 487 11.43 25.35 11.19
N LEU A 488 10.61 24.34 10.96
CA LEU A 488 11.01 22.99 10.57
C LEU A 488 10.61 22.78 9.11
N THR A 489 11.56 22.49 8.24
CA THR A 489 11.27 22.10 6.87
C THR A 489 10.93 20.61 6.82
N VAL A 490 9.74 20.30 6.30
CA VAL A 490 9.20 18.94 6.21
C VAL A 490 9.05 18.53 4.77
N GLU A 491 9.59 17.37 4.42
CA GLU A 491 9.41 16.72 3.13
C GLU A 491 8.23 15.74 3.21
N GLN A 492 7.31 15.78 2.24
CA GLN A 492 6.16 14.88 2.20
C GLN A 492 6.59 13.41 2.01
N ALA A 493 6.06 12.50 2.84
CA ALA A 493 6.41 11.07 2.82
C ALA A 493 5.18 10.15 2.68
N VAL A 494 4.17 10.57 1.90
CA VAL A 494 2.88 9.87 1.82
C VAL A 494 2.98 8.60 0.98
N ASP A 495 3.66 8.64 -0.16
CA ASP A 495 3.77 7.54 -1.14
C ASP A 495 5.13 6.80 -1.08
N ASP A 496 5.85 6.90 0.03
CA ASP A 496 7.17 6.28 0.18
C ASP A 496 7.07 4.75 0.35
N PRO A 497 7.58 3.92 -0.59
CA PRO A 497 7.53 2.46 -0.49
C PRO A 497 8.40 1.91 0.65
N THR A 498 9.28 2.74 1.23
CA THR A 498 10.08 2.38 2.41
C THR A 498 9.34 2.57 3.72
N GLN A 499 8.08 3.00 3.69
CA GLN A 499 7.26 3.19 4.88
C GLN A 499 7.16 1.89 5.70
N GLY A 500 7.81 1.89 6.86
CA GLY A 500 7.80 0.76 7.79
C GLY A 500 8.94 -0.24 7.63
N LEU A 501 9.96 0.06 6.83
CA LEU A 501 11.23 -0.67 6.82
C LEU A 501 12.23 -0.02 7.78
N ALA A 502 13.18 -0.81 8.27
CA ALA A 502 14.43 -0.31 8.80
C ALA A 502 15.07 0.54 7.71
N LEU A 503 15.21 1.81 8.02
CA LEU A 503 15.90 2.74 7.15
C LEU A 503 17.38 2.36 7.24
N THR A 504 17.89 1.78 6.17
CA THR A 504 19.30 1.36 6.04
C THR A 504 20.05 2.27 5.09
N GLN A 505 19.32 3.16 4.40
CA GLN A 505 19.83 4.12 3.45
C GLN A 505 19.83 5.53 4.08
N ASP A 506 20.95 6.22 3.95
CA ASP A 506 20.93 7.65 3.70
C ASP A 506 20.33 7.87 2.31
N ARG A 507 19.29 8.70 2.19
CA ARG A 507 18.75 9.11 0.87
C ARG A 507 19.76 9.90 0.03
N HIS A 508 20.87 10.36 0.62
CA HIS A 508 21.90 11.22 -0.01
C HIS A 508 23.36 10.81 0.30
N ALA A 509 23.63 9.61 0.85
CA ALA A 509 25.03 9.22 1.10
C ALA A 509 25.71 8.83 -0.20
N GLY A 510 26.71 9.63 -0.58
CA GLY A 510 27.51 9.45 -1.79
C GLY A 510 27.39 10.59 -2.78
N GLU A 511 26.41 11.50 -2.61
CA GLU A 511 26.18 12.59 -3.56
C GLU A 511 26.95 13.85 -3.20
N THR A 512 27.68 14.39 -4.17
CA THR A 512 28.33 15.71 -4.10
C THR A 512 27.30 16.84 -4.00
N GLN A 513 27.71 18.01 -3.47
CA GLN A 513 26.83 19.19 -3.38
C GLN A 513 26.24 19.60 -4.75
N GLU A 514 26.94 19.29 -5.84
CA GLU A 514 26.51 19.55 -7.22
C GLU A 514 25.48 18.53 -7.73
N GLN A 515 25.61 17.25 -7.36
CA GLN A 515 24.58 16.23 -7.63
C GLN A 515 23.28 16.52 -6.87
N ARG A 516 23.37 17.02 -5.63
CA ARG A 516 22.20 17.51 -4.89
C ARG A 516 21.56 18.76 -5.51
N ALA A 517 22.35 19.60 -6.18
CA ALA A 517 21.84 20.76 -6.89
C ALA A 517 21.18 20.38 -8.23
N LEU A 518 21.65 19.30 -8.87
CA LEU A 518 21.01 18.71 -10.06
C LEU A 518 19.73 17.94 -9.70
N GLU A 519 19.73 17.18 -8.60
CA GLU A 519 18.50 16.58 -8.06
C GLU A 519 17.48 17.65 -7.67
N LYS A 520 17.93 18.80 -7.17
CA LYS A 520 17.08 19.98 -6.95
C LYS A 520 16.32 20.48 -8.18
N LYS A 521 16.78 20.11 -9.38
CA LYS A 521 16.09 20.39 -10.65
C LYS A 521 15.21 19.22 -11.13
N SER A 522 15.48 17.99 -10.72
CA SER A 522 14.59 16.83 -10.93
C SER A 522 13.50 16.67 -9.85
N ASP A 523 13.53 17.51 -8.80
CA ASP A 523 12.59 17.59 -7.66
C ASP A 523 11.12 17.90 -8.03
N VAL A 524 10.76 17.97 -9.31
CA VAL A 524 9.36 18.05 -9.74
C VAL A 524 8.63 16.71 -9.53
N GLU A 525 9.37 15.60 -9.33
CA GLU A 525 8.83 14.26 -9.03
C GLU A 525 8.94 13.81 -7.56
N LYS A 526 9.71 14.51 -6.70
CA LYS A 526 9.79 14.20 -5.25
C LYS A 526 8.77 15.04 -4.45
N GLY A 527 8.33 14.51 -3.30
CA GLY A 527 7.23 15.06 -2.50
C GLY A 527 7.41 16.54 -2.15
N ARG A 528 6.32 17.32 -2.18
CA ARG A 528 6.34 18.77 -1.90
C ARG A 528 6.93 19.02 -0.51
N THR A 529 7.94 19.89 -0.42
CA THR A 529 8.45 20.40 0.85
C THR A 529 7.59 21.54 1.36
N PHE A 530 7.45 21.66 2.68
CA PHE A 530 6.78 22.79 3.31
C PHE A 530 7.36 23.09 4.69
N ASP A 531 7.26 24.34 5.11
CA ASP A 531 7.76 24.78 6.41
C ASP A 531 6.68 24.76 7.48
N LEU A 532 7.03 24.26 8.65
CA LEU A 532 6.19 24.20 9.83
C LEU A 532 6.81 25.03 10.96
N THR A 533 6.11 26.08 11.38
CA THR A 533 6.51 26.89 12.53
C THR A 533 6.32 26.12 13.84
N TYR A 534 7.22 26.31 14.82
CA TYR A 534 7.16 25.67 16.14
C TYR A 534 7.47 26.65 17.29
N ASP A 535 6.89 26.44 18.47
CA ASP A 535 7.30 27.14 19.70
C ASP A 535 8.27 26.29 20.52
N LYS A 536 8.03 24.97 20.56
CA LYS A 536 8.94 23.97 21.14
C LYS A 536 9.14 22.80 20.19
N LEU A 537 10.40 22.39 20.02
CA LEU A 537 10.78 21.27 19.17
C LEU A 537 11.27 20.10 20.02
N ILE A 538 10.72 18.91 19.79
CA ILE A 538 11.12 17.68 20.47
C ILE A 538 11.63 16.69 19.42
N VAL A 539 12.94 16.47 19.40
CA VAL A 539 13.63 15.58 18.48
C VAL A 539 13.67 14.17 19.06
N THR A 540 12.94 13.23 18.44
CA THR A 540 12.84 11.82 18.86
C THR A 540 13.00 10.84 17.69
N VAL A 541 13.84 11.20 16.73
CA VAL A 541 14.00 10.50 15.45
C VAL A 541 14.66 9.11 15.56
N GLY A 542 15.20 8.78 16.74
CA GLY A 542 15.81 7.48 17.03
C GLY A 542 17.15 7.26 16.30
N CYS A 543 17.53 6.00 16.16
CA CYS A 543 18.78 5.53 15.53
C CYS A 543 18.50 4.69 14.27
N TYR A 544 19.52 4.31 13.52
CA TYR A 544 19.47 3.43 12.34
C TYR A 544 20.32 2.18 12.62
N SER A 545 20.14 1.11 11.84
CA SER A 545 20.96 -0.11 12.00
C SER A 545 22.33 0.09 11.39
N GLN A 546 23.40 -0.14 12.15
CA GLN A 546 24.78 0.01 11.67
C GLN A 546 25.28 -1.27 11.01
N THR A 547 25.75 -1.15 9.76
CA THR A 547 26.34 -2.26 8.99
C THR A 547 27.87 -2.32 9.08
N PHE A 548 28.50 -1.39 9.81
CA PHE A 548 29.96 -1.25 9.98
C PHE A 548 30.77 -1.13 8.68
N GLY A 549 30.12 -0.81 7.56
CA GLY A 549 30.78 -0.75 6.25
C GLY A 549 31.04 -2.12 5.63
N THR A 550 30.50 -3.19 6.19
CA THR A 550 30.61 -4.56 5.65
C THR A 550 29.91 -4.63 4.28
N PRO A 551 30.62 -4.98 3.20
CA PRO A 551 30.07 -5.05 1.85
C PRO A 551 28.87 -6.00 1.76
N GLY A 552 27.84 -5.58 1.01
CA GLY A 552 26.61 -6.34 0.71
C GLY A 552 25.63 -6.59 1.87
N VAL A 553 26.01 -6.31 3.13
CA VAL A 553 25.07 -6.37 4.28
C VAL A 553 23.93 -5.37 4.11
N LYS A 554 24.22 -4.16 3.64
CA LYS A 554 23.22 -3.11 3.43
C LYS A 554 22.14 -3.51 2.41
N GLU A 555 22.50 -4.29 1.41
CA GLU A 555 21.65 -4.65 0.26
C GLU A 555 20.93 -5.99 0.45
N HIS A 556 21.59 -6.94 1.12
CA HIS A 556 21.12 -8.33 1.17
C HIS A 556 20.69 -8.81 2.57
N ALA A 557 21.11 -8.13 3.64
CA ALA A 557 20.73 -8.54 4.99
C ALA A 557 19.32 -8.07 5.35
N PHE A 558 18.63 -8.88 6.14
CA PHE A 558 17.32 -8.55 6.69
C PHE A 558 17.51 -7.93 8.07
N PHE A 559 17.01 -6.71 8.27
CA PHE A 559 17.05 -6.06 9.58
C PHE A 559 15.82 -6.43 10.40
N LEU A 560 15.85 -6.24 11.72
CA LEU A 560 14.67 -6.45 12.57
C LEU A 560 14.43 -5.23 13.44
N LYS A 561 13.91 -4.15 12.83
CA LYS A 561 13.77 -2.86 13.50
C LYS A 561 12.36 -2.27 13.40
N ASP A 562 11.63 -2.61 12.35
CA ASP A 562 10.23 -2.23 12.14
C ASP A 562 9.41 -3.43 11.62
N VAL A 563 8.09 -3.27 11.52
CA VAL A 563 7.15 -4.32 11.13
C VAL A 563 7.27 -4.70 9.66
N GLY A 564 7.63 -3.76 8.78
CA GLY A 564 7.90 -4.08 7.38
C GLY A 564 9.09 -5.03 7.25
N ASP A 565 10.11 -4.89 8.10
CA ASP A 565 11.22 -5.84 8.09
C ASP A 565 10.81 -7.21 8.60
N ALA A 566 10.01 -7.25 9.67
CA ALA A 566 9.44 -8.49 10.19
C ALA A 566 8.62 -9.23 9.11
N ARG A 567 7.86 -8.50 8.28
CA ARG A 567 7.14 -9.08 7.13
C ARG A 567 8.08 -9.61 6.04
N LYS A 568 9.15 -8.88 5.72
CA LYS A 568 10.18 -9.34 4.76
C LYS A 568 10.87 -10.61 5.24
N ILE A 569 11.23 -10.68 6.52
CA ILE A 569 11.82 -11.86 7.16
C ILE A 569 10.88 -13.06 7.04
N ARG A 570 9.59 -12.88 7.40
CA ARG A 570 8.58 -13.95 7.32
C ARG A 570 8.42 -14.47 5.89
N ASN A 571 8.26 -13.55 4.93
CA ASN A 571 8.06 -13.90 3.53
C ASN A 571 9.30 -14.63 2.96
N ARG A 572 10.51 -14.20 3.34
CA ARG A 572 11.75 -14.87 2.94
C ARG A 572 11.88 -16.25 3.56
N LEU A 573 11.63 -16.38 4.87
CA LEU A 573 11.68 -17.65 5.58
C LEU A 573 10.78 -18.69 4.91
N LEU A 574 9.52 -18.36 4.67
CA LEU A 574 8.56 -19.25 4.02
C LEU A 574 8.98 -19.55 2.58
N ALA A 575 9.47 -18.56 1.83
CA ALA A 575 9.98 -18.79 0.48
C ALA A 575 11.17 -19.77 0.44
N CYS A 576 12.04 -19.78 1.45
CA CYS A 576 13.13 -20.76 1.53
C CYS A 576 12.60 -22.20 1.72
N PHE A 577 11.57 -22.39 2.54
CA PHE A 577 10.94 -23.70 2.74
C PHE A 577 10.22 -24.18 1.47
N GLU A 578 9.47 -23.29 0.79
CA GLU A 578 8.82 -23.62 -0.49
C GLU A 578 9.86 -23.99 -1.57
N ALA A 579 10.94 -23.22 -1.68
CA ALA A 579 12.01 -23.50 -2.64
C ALA A 579 12.73 -24.82 -2.33
N ALA A 580 12.93 -25.14 -1.06
CA ALA A 580 13.51 -26.40 -0.63
C ALA A 580 12.56 -27.61 -0.84
N ALA A 581 11.25 -27.38 -0.85
CA ALA A 581 10.24 -28.40 -1.11
C ALA A 581 10.08 -28.77 -2.59
N LEU A 582 10.63 -27.97 -3.52
CA LEU A 582 10.53 -28.25 -4.95
C LEU A 582 11.29 -29.55 -5.31
N PRO A 583 10.71 -30.43 -6.16
CA PRO A 583 11.36 -31.67 -6.60
C PRO A 583 12.68 -31.46 -7.36
N THR A 584 12.89 -30.26 -7.92
CA THR A 584 14.07 -29.88 -8.69
C THR A 584 15.28 -29.53 -7.83
N THR A 585 15.09 -29.38 -6.51
CA THR A 585 16.14 -28.86 -5.63
C THR A 585 17.01 -30.01 -5.09
N PRO A 586 18.34 -29.99 -5.35
CA PRO A 586 19.24 -31.01 -4.83
C PRO A 586 19.48 -30.85 -3.32
N ASP A 587 19.87 -31.92 -2.64
CA ASP A 587 19.99 -31.97 -1.18
C ASP A 587 21.03 -31.00 -0.59
N GLU A 588 22.10 -30.69 -1.32
CA GLU A 588 23.08 -29.67 -0.90
C GLU A 588 22.48 -28.27 -0.93
N MET A 589 21.65 -27.98 -1.95
CA MET A 589 20.93 -26.72 -2.06
C MET A 589 19.89 -26.58 -0.94
N LYS A 590 19.22 -27.67 -0.56
CA LYS A 590 18.29 -27.69 0.59
C LYS A 590 19.00 -27.31 1.89
N LYS A 591 20.21 -27.85 2.13
CA LYS A 591 21.02 -27.50 3.32
C LYS A 591 21.38 -26.01 3.35
N GLN A 592 21.68 -25.41 2.20
CA GLN A 592 22.03 -23.99 2.12
C GLN A 592 20.79 -23.10 2.30
N LEU A 593 19.67 -23.43 1.65
CA LEU A 593 18.40 -22.68 1.75
C LEU A 593 17.82 -22.69 3.17
N LEU A 594 18.01 -23.79 3.90
CA LEU A 594 17.50 -23.96 5.26
C LEU A 594 18.56 -23.63 6.33
N ASN A 595 19.67 -23.00 5.93
CA ASN A 595 20.65 -22.42 6.85
C ASN A 595 20.33 -20.95 7.12
N PHE A 596 19.99 -20.64 8.37
CA PHE A 596 19.60 -19.31 8.83
C PHE A 596 20.69 -18.71 9.71
N ALA A 597 21.29 -17.60 9.26
CA ALA A 597 22.30 -16.87 10.00
C ALA A 597 21.68 -15.65 10.70
N VAL A 598 21.92 -15.51 12.00
CA VAL A 598 21.53 -14.35 12.81
C VAL A 598 22.79 -13.67 13.32
N VAL A 599 22.99 -12.40 12.96
CA VAL A 599 24.16 -11.62 13.39
C VAL A 599 23.75 -10.69 14.54
N GLY A 600 24.38 -10.89 15.70
CA GLY A 600 24.15 -10.17 16.95
C GLY A 600 23.57 -11.05 18.05
N GLY A 601 24.31 -11.27 19.14
CA GLY A 601 23.87 -12.00 20.33
C GLY A 601 23.24 -11.10 21.41
N GLY A 602 22.68 -9.95 21.00
CA GLY A 602 21.86 -9.11 21.88
C GLY A 602 20.47 -9.73 22.14
N PRO A 603 19.64 -9.11 23.01
CA PRO A 603 18.30 -9.60 23.30
C PRO A 603 17.46 -9.84 22.03
N THR A 604 17.46 -8.90 21.09
CA THR A 604 16.72 -9.00 19.83
C THR A 604 17.10 -10.23 19.00
N GLY A 605 18.40 -10.48 18.83
CA GLY A 605 18.88 -11.62 18.04
C GLY A 605 18.58 -12.95 18.71
N ILE A 606 18.79 -13.04 20.03
CA ILE A 606 18.50 -14.25 20.82
C ILE A 606 16.99 -14.55 20.86
N GLU A 607 16.15 -13.55 21.08
CA GLU A 607 14.69 -13.71 21.07
C GLU A 607 14.18 -14.14 19.69
N PHE A 608 14.73 -13.56 18.61
CA PHE A 608 14.39 -13.96 17.25
C PHE A 608 14.82 -15.39 16.93
N SER A 609 16.04 -15.79 17.29
CA SER A 609 16.53 -17.16 17.08
C SER A 609 15.71 -18.19 17.83
N ALA A 610 15.30 -17.89 19.06
CA ALA A 610 14.40 -18.73 19.84
C ALA A 610 13.02 -18.87 19.19
N GLU A 611 12.40 -17.76 18.80
CA GLU A 611 11.09 -17.75 18.14
C GLU A 611 11.13 -18.46 16.77
N LEU A 612 12.25 -18.33 16.04
CA LEU A 612 12.47 -19.02 14.76
C LEU A 612 12.55 -20.54 14.96
N HIS A 613 13.29 -20.98 15.99
CA HIS A 613 13.37 -22.38 16.36
C HIS A 613 12.00 -22.95 16.75
N ASP A 614 11.23 -22.22 17.55
CA ASP A 614 9.89 -22.65 17.96
C ASP A 614 8.95 -22.80 16.74
N LEU A 615 8.99 -21.86 15.78
CA LEU A 615 8.23 -21.96 14.52
C LEU A 615 8.62 -23.19 13.69
N ILE A 616 9.92 -23.45 13.53
CA ILE A 616 10.41 -24.56 12.71
C ILE A 616 9.99 -25.90 13.33
N ASN A 617 10.15 -26.06 14.64
CA ASN A 617 9.93 -27.34 15.30
C ASN A 617 8.46 -27.62 15.67
N GLU A 618 7.64 -26.60 15.93
CA GLU A 618 6.24 -26.80 16.32
C GLU A 618 5.28 -26.85 15.11
N ASP A 619 5.51 -25.98 14.12
CA ASP A 619 4.58 -25.79 12.99
C ASP A 619 5.17 -26.36 11.69
N LEU A 620 6.35 -25.89 11.27
CA LEU A 620 6.93 -26.32 9.99
C LEU A 620 7.32 -27.80 9.99
N ALA A 621 7.63 -28.39 11.15
CA ALA A 621 7.89 -29.82 11.26
C ALA A 621 6.67 -30.69 10.95
N LYS A 622 5.44 -30.18 11.17
CA LYS A 622 4.20 -30.89 10.81
C LYS A 622 3.90 -30.80 9.32
N ILE A 623 4.34 -29.72 8.66
CA ILE A 623 4.03 -29.42 7.26
C ILE A 623 5.11 -29.97 6.32
N TYR A 624 6.38 -29.82 6.71
CA TYR A 624 7.56 -30.20 5.94
C TYR A 624 8.46 -31.19 6.69
N PRO A 625 7.96 -32.37 7.10
CA PRO A 625 8.70 -33.30 7.97
C PRO A 625 10.04 -33.75 7.37
N GLU A 626 10.13 -33.86 6.05
CA GLU A 626 11.33 -34.31 5.33
C GLU A 626 12.45 -33.27 5.29
N LEU A 627 12.10 -31.98 5.37
CA LEU A 627 13.05 -30.88 5.26
C LEU A 627 13.71 -30.51 6.59
N ILE A 628 13.08 -30.88 7.72
CA ILE A 628 13.59 -30.56 9.06
C ILE A 628 14.99 -31.12 9.29
N LYS A 629 15.40 -32.24 8.70
CA LYS A 629 16.77 -32.76 8.88
C LYS A 629 17.86 -31.86 8.30
N TYR A 630 17.52 -30.90 7.43
CA TYR A 630 18.48 -30.01 6.77
C TYR A 630 18.54 -28.60 7.38
N HIS A 631 17.63 -28.25 8.31
CA HIS A 631 17.62 -26.90 8.87
C HIS A 631 18.80 -26.68 9.83
N LYS A 632 19.34 -25.46 9.81
CA LYS A 632 20.39 -25.03 10.73
C LYS A 632 20.18 -23.58 11.12
N ILE A 633 20.27 -23.26 12.40
CA ILE A 633 20.21 -21.87 12.90
C ILE A 633 21.55 -21.57 13.56
N THR A 634 22.23 -20.52 13.11
CA THR A 634 23.51 -20.08 13.68
C THR A 634 23.45 -18.62 14.08
N VAL A 635 23.81 -18.33 15.34
CA VAL A 635 23.94 -16.97 15.89
C VAL A 635 25.41 -16.57 15.92
N TYR A 636 25.77 -15.51 15.22
CA TYR A 636 27.13 -14.96 15.17
C TYR A 636 27.21 -13.71 16.05
N ASP A 637 28.20 -13.65 16.94
CA ASP A 637 28.50 -12.45 17.71
C ASP A 637 30.02 -12.20 17.74
N VAL A 638 30.40 -10.93 17.67
CA VAL A 638 31.78 -10.47 17.85
C VAL A 638 32.17 -10.53 19.33
N ALA A 639 31.22 -10.31 20.24
CA ALA A 639 31.44 -10.39 21.67
C ALA A 639 31.78 -11.82 22.11
N ALA A 640 32.56 -11.93 23.17
CA ALA A 640 32.89 -13.22 23.79
C ALA A 640 31.70 -13.87 24.51
N LYS A 641 30.59 -13.14 24.69
CA LYS A 641 29.44 -13.53 25.49
C LYS A 641 28.16 -12.97 24.88
N VAL A 642 27.12 -13.80 24.78
CA VAL A 642 25.76 -13.37 24.41
C VAL A 642 25.06 -12.68 25.57
N LEU A 643 24.10 -11.82 25.28
CA LEU A 643 23.32 -11.07 26.28
C LEU A 643 24.23 -10.36 27.31
N PRO A 644 25.08 -9.40 26.89
CA PRO A 644 26.05 -8.75 27.77
C PRO A 644 25.40 -7.99 28.95
N MET A 645 24.11 -7.67 28.85
CA MET A 645 23.33 -7.02 29.92
C MET A 645 22.96 -7.96 31.07
N PHE A 646 23.10 -9.28 30.88
CA PHE A 646 22.80 -10.29 31.90
C PHE A 646 24.07 -10.79 32.57
N ASP A 647 23.92 -11.30 33.79
CA ASP A 647 24.99 -11.93 34.55
C ASP A 647 25.54 -13.18 33.84
N GLU A 648 26.80 -13.52 34.10
CA GLU A 648 27.51 -14.62 33.42
C GLU A 648 26.80 -15.97 33.54
N LYS A 649 26.21 -16.25 34.71
CA LYS A 649 25.43 -17.48 34.93
C LYS A 649 24.17 -17.57 34.05
N LEU A 650 23.45 -16.47 33.86
CA LEU A 650 22.21 -16.45 33.07
C LEU A 650 22.51 -16.55 31.58
N ALA A 651 23.57 -15.88 31.11
CA ALA A 651 24.03 -16.02 29.75
C ALA A 651 24.57 -17.42 29.45
N GLY A 652 25.34 -18.02 30.37
CA GLY A 652 25.80 -19.40 30.25
C GLY A 652 24.63 -20.38 30.14
N TYR A 653 23.61 -20.21 30.99
CA TYR A 653 22.37 -20.99 30.90
C TYR A 653 21.66 -20.85 29.54
N ALA A 654 21.60 -19.62 28.99
CA ALA A 654 21.05 -19.40 27.65
C ALA A 654 21.85 -20.16 26.57
N MET A 655 23.18 -20.09 26.63
CA MET A 655 24.05 -20.77 25.68
C MET A 655 23.91 -22.29 25.75
N ASP A 656 23.88 -22.86 26.96
CA ASP A 656 23.70 -24.30 27.17
C ASP A 656 22.33 -24.78 26.72
N LYS A 657 21.30 -23.94 26.85
CA LYS A 657 19.96 -24.24 26.34
C LYS A 657 19.93 -24.25 24.82
N PHE A 658 20.44 -23.19 24.18
CA PHE A 658 20.45 -23.07 22.72
C PHE A 658 21.22 -24.22 22.07
N LYS A 659 22.36 -24.61 22.67
CA LYS A 659 23.14 -25.76 22.21
C LYS A 659 22.36 -27.08 22.30
N ARG A 660 21.51 -27.26 23.32
CA ARG A 660 20.64 -28.45 23.46
C ARG A 660 19.48 -28.44 22.47
N GLU A 661 19.01 -27.26 22.08
CA GLU A 661 17.93 -27.06 21.10
C GLU A 661 18.41 -27.11 19.65
N GLY A 662 19.72 -27.27 19.41
CA GLY A 662 20.29 -27.34 18.07
C GLY A 662 20.54 -25.97 17.42
N ILE A 663 20.57 -24.89 18.22
CA ILE A 663 20.97 -23.55 17.78
C ILE A 663 22.46 -23.35 18.07
N ASP A 664 23.26 -23.18 17.02
CA ASP A 664 24.70 -22.96 17.14
C ASP A 664 24.98 -21.49 17.50
N ILE A 665 25.62 -21.24 18.64
CA ILE A 665 26.09 -19.90 19.01
C ILE A 665 27.60 -19.80 18.79
N LYS A 666 28.00 -18.90 17.90
CA LYS A 666 29.38 -18.64 17.52
C LYS A 666 29.80 -17.25 17.96
N THR A 667 30.37 -17.18 19.16
CA THR A 667 30.99 -15.98 19.72
C THR A 667 32.37 -15.72 19.13
N LYS A 668 32.84 -14.46 19.12
CA LYS A 668 34.12 -14.02 18.53
C LYS A 668 34.25 -14.30 17.02
N HIS A 669 33.15 -14.30 16.28
CA HIS A 669 33.16 -14.48 14.83
C HIS A 669 32.84 -13.18 14.11
N HIS A 670 33.60 -12.87 13.06
CA HIS A 670 33.50 -11.61 12.32
C HIS A 670 32.96 -11.85 10.91
N VAL A 671 31.84 -11.22 10.60
CA VAL A 671 31.27 -11.20 9.24
C VAL A 671 32.00 -10.16 8.41
N GLU A 672 32.66 -10.59 7.35
CA GLU A 672 33.44 -9.71 6.46
C GLU A 672 32.64 -9.29 5.21
N GLU A 673 31.77 -10.17 4.70
CA GLU A 673 31.04 -9.91 3.45
C GLU A 673 29.75 -10.75 3.39
N LEU A 674 28.71 -10.16 2.79
CA LEU A 674 27.48 -10.87 2.40
C LEU A 674 27.26 -10.66 0.91
N SER A 675 27.21 -11.74 0.13
CA SER A 675 27.15 -11.67 -1.33
C SER A 675 26.06 -12.56 -1.91
N LEU A 676 25.59 -12.25 -3.12
CA LEU A 676 24.59 -13.06 -3.84
C LEU A 676 25.25 -14.28 -4.50
N GLY A 677 24.49 -15.38 -4.56
CA GLY A 677 24.88 -16.64 -5.20
C GLY A 677 25.33 -17.70 -4.20
N SER A 678 25.27 -18.96 -4.61
CA SER A 678 25.83 -20.09 -3.84
C SER A 678 27.36 -20.09 -3.94
N PRO A 679 28.10 -20.51 -2.90
CA PRO A 679 29.54 -20.77 -3.01
C PRO A 679 29.89 -21.79 -4.10
N PHE A 680 28.93 -22.65 -4.47
CA PHE A 680 29.11 -23.72 -5.46
C PHE A 680 29.00 -23.23 -6.92
N GLU A 681 28.10 -22.28 -7.20
CA GLU A 681 27.85 -21.77 -8.55
C GLU A 681 28.93 -20.82 -9.06
N ARG A 682 29.70 -20.17 -8.17
CA ARG A 682 30.85 -19.33 -8.58
C ARG A 682 31.93 -20.09 -9.35
N ASN A 683 32.01 -21.41 -9.17
CA ASN A 683 32.96 -22.27 -9.89
C ASN A 683 32.43 -22.79 -11.23
N ASN A 684 31.12 -22.73 -11.50
CA ASN A 684 30.51 -23.19 -12.75
C ASN A 684 29.97 -21.99 -13.54
N LEU A 685 30.79 -21.47 -14.46
CA LEU A 685 30.45 -20.45 -15.44
C LEU A 685 29.42 -20.97 -16.46
N SER A 686 28.17 -21.21 -16.05
CA SER A 686 27.02 -21.45 -16.96
C SER A 686 25.76 -21.85 -16.17
N SER A 687 25.15 -20.91 -15.45
CA SER A 687 23.72 -21.03 -15.14
C SER A 687 23.09 -19.65 -15.05
N GLU A 688 22.12 -19.43 -15.91
CA GLU A 688 21.32 -18.21 -15.97
C GLU A 688 20.53 -18.05 -14.66
N LYS A 689 20.77 -16.92 -13.98
CA LYS A 689 19.85 -16.20 -13.08
C LYS A 689 18.91 -17.04 -12.20
N ASP A 690 19.41 -17.76 -11.20
CA ASP A 690 18.60 -18.08 -10.00
C ASP A 690 19.17 -17.39 -8.75
N HIS A 691 19.00 -16.06 -8.68
CA HIS A 691 19.57 -15.18 -7.65
C HIS A 691 18.81 -15.26 -6.30
N ARG A 692 18.59 -16.46 -5.77
CA ARG A 692 17.82 -16.67 -4.53
C ARG A 692 18.64 -17.17 -3.35
N MET A 693 19.97 -17.11 -3.37
CA MET A 693 20.83 -17.58 -2.27
C MET A 693 21.87 -16.54 -1.89
N PHE A 694 22.31 -16.60 -0.63
CA PHE A 694 23.33 -15.70 -0.09
C PHE A 694 24.55 -16.49 0.38
N THR A 695 25.73 -15.93 0.17
CA THR A 695 26.98 -16.42 0.72
C THR A 695 27.48 -15.46 1.79
N LEU A 696 27.67 -15.98 2.99
CA LEU A 696 28.22 -15.27 4.13
C LEU A 696 29.70 -15.63 4.27
N LYS A 697 30.59 -14.63 4.20
CA LYS A 697 32.02 -14.82 4.42
C LYS A 697 32.37 -14.45 5.85
N ILE A 698 32.94 -15.40 6.56
CA ILE A 698 33.34 -15.27 7.96
C ILE A 698 34.84 -15.47 8.05
N LYS A 699 35.51 -14.55 8.74
CA LYS A 699 36.98 -14.57 8.86
C LYS A 699 37.52 -15.89 9.41
N GLU A 700 36.81 -16.49 10.36
CA GLU A 700 37.24 -17.68 11.08
C GLU A 700 36.82 -19.00 10.41
N GLU A 701 35.80 -19.01 9.55
CA GLU A 701 35.19 -20.25 9.01
C GLU A 701 35.10 -20.31 7.47
N GLY A 702 35.48 -19.24 6.76
CA GLY A 702 35.41 -19.16 5.31
C GLY A 702 34.01 -18.81 4.80
N GLU A 703 33.67 -19.31 3.60
CA GLU A 703 32.39 -19.02 2.92
C GLU A 703 31.31 -20.05 3.27
N ILE A 704 30.14 -19.56 3.69
CA ILE A 704 29.00 -20.39 4.07
C ILE A 704 27.76 -19.95 3.29
N GLY A 705 27.07 -20.90 2.65
CA GLY A 705 25.77 -20.66 2.01
C GLY A 705 24.65 -20.51 3.05
N VAL A 706 23.89 -19.44 2.95
CA VAL A 706 22.76 -19.11 3.85
C VAL A 706 21.52 -18.73 3.05
N GLY A 707 20.36 -19.24 3.46
CA GLY A 707 19.08 -18.90 2.87
C GLY A 707 18.58 -17.54 3.33
N MET A 708 18.92 -17.13 4.55
CA MET A 708 18.58 -15.82 5.09
C MET A 708 19.62 -15.39 6.12
N CYS A 709 20.04 -14.13 6.04
CA CYS A 709 20.90 -13.48 7.03
C CYS A 709 20.14 -12.35 7.71
N VAL A 710 19.91 -12.45 9.01
CA VAL A 710 19.23 -11.44 9.82
C VAL A 710 20.25 -10.64 10.61
N TRP A 711 20.30 -9.33 10.39
CA TRP A 711 21.23 -8.41 11.04
C TRP A 711 20.54 -7.65 12.19
N SER A 712 20.97 -7.95 13.43
CA SER A 712 20.37 -7.42 14.66
C SER A 712 21.37 -6.66 15.55
N THR A 713 22.54 -6.31 15.02
CA THR A 713 23.62 -5.62 15.76
C THR A 713 23.93 -4.23 15.20
N GLY A 714 24.45 -3.36 16.07
CA GLY A 714 24.94 -2.03 15.71
C GLY A 714 23.85 -0.97 15.58
N LEU A 715 24.06 0.19 16.21
CA LEU A 715 23.20 1.36 16.08
C LEU A 715 24.04 2.52 15.54
N MET A 716 23.59 3.13 14.44
CA MET A 716 24.13 4.40 13.96
C MET A 716 23.14 5.54 14.24
N GLN A 717 23.64 6.78 14.27
CA GLN A 717 22.78 7.94 14.44
C GLN A 717 21.96 8.22 13.19
N ASN A 718 20.79 8.84 13.40
CA ASN A 718 19.93 9.22 12.29
C ASN A 718 20.66 10.25 11.39
N PRO A 719 20.65 10.08 10.06
CA PRO A 719 21.24 11.03 9.10
C PRO A 719 20.81 12.48 9.30
N PHE A 720 19.54 12.69 9.70
CA PHE A 720 19.02 14.01 10.06
C PHE A 720 19.85 14.69 11.16
N VAL A 721 20.32 13.93 12.16
CA VAL A 721 21.19 14.44 13.22
C VAL A 721 22.57 14.79 12.67
N HIS A 722 23.05 14.05 11.66
CA HIS A 722 24.33 14.34 11.02
C HIS A 722 24.26 15.58 10.14
N HIS A 723 23.21 15.73 9.32
CA HIS A 723 23.08 16.80 8.34
C HIS A 723 22.45 18.08 8.91
N ALA A 724 21.20 18.02 9.36
CA ALA A 724 20.42 19.20 9.79
C ALA A 724 20.94 19.84 11.08
N LEU A 725 21.50 19.03 11.98
CA LEU A 725 21.94 19.46 13.30
C LEU A 725 23.47 19.64 13.41
N SER A 726 24.21 19.64 12.29
CA SER A 726 25.66 19.84 12.30
C SER A 726 26.09 21.31 12.37
N ASN A 727 25.42 22.19 11.62
CA ASN A 727 25.75 23.61 11.56
C ASN A 727 24.50 24.44 11.88
N VAL A 728 24.53 25.20 12.98
CA VAL A 728 23.46 26.15 13.31
C VAL A 728 23.67 27.39 12.44
N ARG A 729 22.85 27.57 11.39
CA ARG A 729 22.99 28.66 10.42
C ARG A 729 22.78 30.05 11.04
N ALA A 730 21.88 30.19 12.00
CA ALA A 730 21.64 31.43 12.72
C ALA A 730 21.08 31.16 14.12
N VAL A 731 21.50 31.96 15.09
CA VAL A 731 21.22 31.77 16.53
C VAL A 731 19.99 32.58 16.96
N PRO A 732 19.09 32.03 17.78
CA PRO A 732 18.00 32.80 18.40
C PRO A 732 18.45 33.62 19.62
N ASP A 733 17.77 34.74 19.90
CA ASP A 733 18.09 35.70 21.00
C ASP A 733 17.94 35.12 22.43
N ASN A 734 17.51 33.86 22.57
CA ASN A 734 17.17 33.20 23.84
C ASN A 734 18.19 32.14 24.30
N LEU A 735 19.48 32.30 23.98
CA LEU A 735 20.55 31.48 24.53
C LEU A 735 20.79 31.82 26.01
N ARG A 736 20.65 30.82 26.89
CA ARG A 736 21.22 30.91 28.26
C ARG A 736 22.62 30.32 28.24
N LEU A 737 23.61 31.16 28.50
CA LEU A 737 24.99 30.75 28.74
C LEU A 737 25.06 30.07 30.11
N VAL A 738 25.55 28.83 30.15
CA VAL A 738 25.65 28.05 31.41
C VAL A 738 26.93 28.40 32.17
N GLU A 739 27.98 28.87 31.46
CA GLU A 739 29.23 29.34 32.05
C GLU A 739 29.69 30.61 31.31
N SER A 740 29.75 31.75 32.01
CA SER A 740 30.34 32.99 31.51
C SER A 740 31.50 33.37 32.41
N ALA A 741 32.71 33.25 31.88
CA ALA A 741 33.81 34.13 32.23
C ALA A 741 33.98 35.11 31.07
N GLY A 742 33.21 36.20 31.06
CA GLY A 742 33.44 37.36 30.19
C GLY A 742 32.29 37.71 29.23
N ASP A 743 31.78 38.93 29.43
CA ASP A 743 30.99 39.85 28.59
C ASP A 743 29.85 39.39 27.64
N PRO A 744 28.66 40.04 27.67
CA PRO A 744 27.50 39.72 26.84
C PRO A 744 27.53 40.25 25.39
N SER A 745 28.65 40.81 24.92
CA SER A 745 28.74 41.45 23.58
C SER A 745 29.34 40.56 22.47
N PHE A 746 29.60 39.27 22.72
CA PHE A 746 30.47 38.45 21.87
C PHE A 746 29.84 37.61 20.74
N ALA A 747 28.52 37.65 20.48
CA ALA A 747 27.91 36.65 19.59
C ALA A 747 26.84 37.19 18.63
N LYS A 748 27.24 37.96 17.61
CA LYS A 748 26.40 38.17 16.42
C LYS A 748 26.89 37.46 15.14
N ASP A 749 28.18 37.10 15.05
CA ASP A 749 28.77 36.54 13.81
C ASP A 749 29.54 35.22 13.99
N ILE A 750 29.37 34.49 15.10
CA ILE A 750 30.05 33.19 15.31
C ILE A 750 29.09 32.06 14.93
N ALA A 751 29.51 31.15 14.04
CA ALA A 751 28.77 29.94 13.72
C ALA A 751 28.76 28.99 14.94
N TRP A 752 27.62 28.41 15.31
CA TRP A 752 27.51 27.48 16.43
C TRP A 752 27.30 26.04 15.93
N LYS A 753 27.83 25.08 16.66
CA LYS A 753 27.72 23.65 16.39
C LYS A 753 27.06 22.93 17.56
N VAL A 754 26.19 21.96 17.27
CA VAL A 754 25.60 21.10 18.30
C VAL A 754 26.69 20.24 18.93
N LYS A 755 26.71 20.18 20.27
CA LYS A 755 27.65 19.33 20.99
C LYS A 755 27.27 17.86 20.78
N LYS A 756 28.18 17.05 20.24
CA LYS A 756 27.99 15.62 19.97
C LYS A 756 28.96 14.79 20.78
N ASP A 757 28.56 13.58 21.12
CA ASP A 757 29.41 12.59 21.77
C ASP A 757 30.44 12.02 20.79
N GLU A 758 31.70 11.89 21.23
CA GLU A 758 32.84 11.50 20.38
C GLU A 758 32.77 10.03 19.93
N ARG A 759 32.11 9.16 20.71
CA ARG A 759 32.06 7.70 20.44
C ARG A 759 30.81 7.28 19.67
N SER A 760 29.66 7.85 20.01
CA SER A 760 28.36 7.45 19.45
C SER A 760 27.79 8.42 18.42
N GLY A 761 28.35 9.63 18.29
CA GLY A 761 27.81 10.69 17.44
C GLY A 761 26.45 11.25 17.91
N SER A 762 25.96 10.81 19.07
CA SER A 762 24.68 11.23 19.66
C SER A 762 24.73 12.68 20.11
N ILE A 763 23.57 13.35 20.16
CA ILE A 763 23.49 14.73 20.64
C ILE A 763 23.62 14.76 22.16
N LEU A 764 24.47 15.66 22.68
CA LEU A 764 24.60 15.89 24.11
C LEU A 764 23.54 16.88 24.60
N THR A 765 22.91 16.50 25.71
CA THR A 765 21.84 17.25 26.37
C THR A 765 22.21 17.60 27.80
N ASP A 766 21.52 18.59 28.34
CA ASP A 766 21.55 18.89 29.77
C ASP A 766 20.74 17.88 30.60
N ASP A 767 20.84 17.94 31.93
CA ASP A 767 20.03 17.13 32.86
C ASP A 767 18.51 17.30 32.68
N ARG A 768 18.12 18.37 31.95
CA ARG A 768 16.75 18.73 31.59
C ARG A 768 16.37 18.35 30.15
N LEU A 769 17.22 17.58 29.46
CA LEU A 769 17.02 17.07 28.10
C LEU A 769 17.01 18.17 27.01
N ARG A 770 17.55 19.35 27.32
CA ARG A 770 17.68 20.48 26.39
C ARG A 770 18.96 20.36 25.57
N LEU A 771 18.93 20.88 24.34
CA LEU A 771 20.06 20.85 23.40
C LEU A 771 21.23 21.74 23.88
N LYS A 772 22.45 21.20 23.88
CA LYS A 772 23.69 21.95 24.13
C LYS A 772 24.40 22.31 22.81
N VAL A 773 24.82 23.56 22.68
CA VAL A 773 25.57 24.09 21.53
C VAL A 773 26.91 24.71 21.97
N VAL A 774 27.91 24.65 21.09
CA VAL A 774 29.27 25.18 21.26
C VAL A 774 29.65 26.08 20.07
N PRO A 775 30.44 27.14 20.27
CA PRO A 775 30.87 28.02 19.18
C PRO A 775 31.91 27.33 18.27
N GLN A 776 31.81 27.51 16.96
CA GLN A 776 32.72 26.97 15.96
C GLN A 776 33.86 27.98 15.71
N GLY A 777 35.07 27.68 16.17
CA GLY A 777 36.25 28.48 15.81
C GLY A 777 37.35 28.65 16.86
N LYS A 778 37.16 28.28 18.13
CA LYS A 778 38.25 28.24 19.12
C LYS A 778 38.11 27.06 20.08
N ASN A 779 39.26 26.53 20.47
CA ASN A 779 39.46 25.36 21.32
C ASN A 779 39.14 25.63 22.81
N ASP A 780 38.13 26.46 23.11
CA ASP A 780 37.70 26.71 24.47
C ASP A 780 36.55 25.78 24.83
N LYS A 781 36.91 24.68 25.51
CA LYS A 781 35.99 23.66 26.07
C LYS A 781 34.98 24.20 27.10
N HIS A 782 34.94 25.50 27.37
CA HIS A 782 34.27 26.11 28.54
C HIS A 782 33.11 27.06 28.20
N VAL A 783 32.73 27.23 26.93
CA VAL A 783 31.51 28.00 26.58
C VAL A 783 30.46 27.06 26.01
N VAL A 784 29.52 26.64 26.87
CA VAL A 784 28.36 25.84 26.50
C VAL A 784 27.10 26.68 26.66
N ALA A 785 26.33 26.79 25.58
CA ALA A 785 25.03 27.44 25.60
C ALA A 785 23.90 26.41 25.44
N VAL A 786 22.76 26.66 26.07
CA VAL A 786 21.58 25.79 26.03
C VAL A 786 20.45 26.48 25.27
N VAL A 787 19.79 25.72 24.38
CA VAL A 787 18.60 26.18 23.66
C VAL A 787 17.36 25.74 24.45
N ASP A 788 16.65 26.70 25.05
CA ASP A 788 15.53 26.42 25.97
C ASP A 788 14.28 25.83 25.27
N ASP A 789 14.17 25.98 23.94
CA ASP A 789 13.01 25.55 23.15
C ASP A 789 13.17 24.18 22.46
N VAL A 790 14.37 23.59 22.50
CA VAL A 790 14.69 22.35 21.76
C VAL A 790 15.10 21.24 22.71
N TYR A 791 14.36 20.14 22.64
CA TYR A 791 14.54 18.95 23.48
C TYR A 791 14.93 17.74 22.63
N VAL A 792 15.86 16.92 23.10
CA VAL A 792 16.28 15.70 22.40
C VAL A 792 16.09 14.49 23.31
N LEU A 793 15.40 13.46 22.82
CA LEU A 793 15.03 12.29 23.63
C LEU A 793 15.26 10.98 22.87
N GLY A 794 15.38 9.89 23.63
CA GLY A 794 15.57 8.54 23.08
C GLY A 794 17.00 8.29 22.64
N ASP A 795 17.17 7.48 21.60
CA ASP A 795 18.48 6.99 21.15
C ASP A 795 19.33 8.05 20.43
N CYS A 796 18.73 9.19 20.07
CA CYS A 796 19.44 10.31 19.45
C CYS A 796 20.05 11.29 20.46
N GLY A 797 19.75 11.16 21.76
CA GLY A 797 20.17 12.11 22.79
C GLY A 797 20.72 11.46 24.07
N ILE A 798 21.94 11.84 24.44
CA ILE A 798 22.63 11.41 25.67
C ILE A 798 22.76 12.61 26.62
N ILE A 799 22.64 12.38 27.94
CA ILE A 799 22.85 13.43 28.94
C ILE A 799 24.35 13.45 29.29
N GLU A 800 24.94 14.64 29.27
CA GLU A 800 26.35 14.82 29.60
C GLU A 800 26.69 14.26 30.99
N GLY A 801 27.76 13.47 31.09
CA GLY A 801 28.18 12.86 32.35
C GLY A 801 27.42 11.58 32.76
N THR A 802 26.43 11.12 31.99
CA THR A 802 25.75 9.83 32.26
C THR A 802 25.70 8.94 31.02
N SER A 803 26.02 7.66 31.16
CA SER A 803 25.88 6.65 30.11
C SER A 803 24.65 5.78 30.39
N TYR A 804 23.50 6.18 29.85
CA TYR A 804 22.29 5.35 29.89
C TYR A 804 22.22 4.45 28.67
N PRO A 805 21.77 3.19 28.81
CA PRO A 805 21.65 2.29 27.68
C PRO A 805 20.54 2.75 26.72
N ALA A 806 20.76 2.60 25.41
CA ALA A 806 19.80 2.91 24.36
C ALA A 806 18.64 1.90 24.36
N THR A 807 17.69 2.10 25.26
CA THR A 807 16.56 1.19 25.48
C THR A 807 15.22 1.93 25.42
N ALA A 808 14.19 1.21 24.98
CA ALA A 808 12.81 1.68 25.02
C ALA A 808 12.37 2.19 26.40
N GLN A 809 12.90 1.59 27.47
CA GLN A 809 12.61 2.00 28.84
C GLN A 809 13.15 3.39 29.16
N VAL A 810 14.40 3.68 28.79
CA VAL A 810 15.00 5.02 28.97
C VAL A 810 14.22 6.03 28.14
N ALA A 811 13.91 5.72 26.88
CA ALA A 811 13.16 6.60 25.98
C ALA A 811 11.76 6.96 26.52
N SER A 812 11.01 5.97 27.00
CA SER A 812 9.67 6.18 27.55
C SER A 812 9.70 6.95 28.88
N GLN A 813 10.67 6.68 29.76
CA GLN A 813 10.83 7.44 31.00
C GLN A 813 11.22 8.90 30.76
N LYS A 814 12.15 9.15 29.82
CA LYS A 814 12.52 10.51 29.38
C LYS A 814 11.30 11.26 28.85
N GLY A 815 10.51 10.63 27.97
CA GLY A 815 9.28 11.21 27.43
C GLY A 815 8.21 11.50 28.49
N LEU A 816 7.99 10.57 29.42
CA LEU A 816 7.01 10.75 30.50
C LEU A 816 7.43 11.86 31.47
N TRP A 817 8.73 11.97 31.78
CA TRP A 817 9.26 13.03 32.62
C TRP A 817 9.07 14.40 31.94
N LEU A 818 9.45 14.53 30.67
CA LEU A 818 9.35 15.81 29.94
C LEU A 818 7.89 16.27 29.83
N ALA A 819 6.98 15.37 29.41
CA ALA A 819 5.56 15.71 29.27
C ALA A 819 4.94 16.16 30.61
N LYS A 820 5.27 15.49 31.73
CA LYS A 820 4.80 15.89 33.06
C LYS A 820 5.32 17.28 33.47
N ARG A 821 6.57 17.60 33.12
CA ARG A 821 7.20 18.88 33.47
C ARG A 821 6.68 20.03 32.61
N LEU A 822 6.47 19.80 31.32
CA LEU A 822 5.81 20.75 30.42
C LEU A 822 4.38 21.06 30.87
N ASN A 823 3.58 20.03 31.18
CA ASN A 823 2.20 20.24 31.66
C ASN A 823 2.12 21.06 32.96
N LYS A 824 3.11 20.89 33.84
CA LYS A 824 3.23 21.64 35.11
C LYS A 824 3.95 22.98 34.97
N GLN A 825 4.53 23.29 33.80
CA GLN A 825 5.38 24.46 33.55
C GLN A 825 6.50 24.63 34.58
N ASP A 826 7.08 23.52 35.02
CA ASP A 826 8.02 23.44 36.16
C ASP A 826 9.29 22.69 35.76
N LEU A 827 9.99 23.24 34.76
CA LEU A 827 11.16 22.60 34.13
C LEU A 827 12.43 22.71 34.99
N ASP A 828 12.48 23.67 35.92
CA ASP A 828 13.73 24.01 36.61
C ASP A 828 13.89 23.33 37.99
N LYS A 829 12.86 22.69 38.53
CA LYS A 829 12.89 22.12 39.90
C LYS A 829 13.61 20.78 40.09
N ALA A 830 13.74 19.93 39.07
CA ALA A 830 14.39 18.62 39.25
C ALA A 830 14.87 18.03 37.92
N GLY A 831 16.14 17.63 37.83
CA GLY A 831 16.71 16.92 36.67
C GLY A 831 16.15 15.50 36.49
N PHE A 832 16.43 14.91 35.32
CA PHE A 832 16.03 13.54 35.00
C PHE A 832 16.90 12.51 35.74
N LYS A 833 16.27 11.49 36.34
CA LYS A 833 16.95 10.31 36.90
C LYS A 833 16.29 9.04 36.39
N PHE A 834 17.06 8.21 35.72
CA PHE A 834 16.60 6.91 35.23
C PHE A 834 16.36 5.93 36.37
N LYS A 835 15.23 5.21 36.31
CA LYS A 835 14.96 4.07 37.20
C LYS A 835 15.05 2.78 36.39
N ASP A 836 16.02 1.95 36.71
CA ASP A 836 16.09 0.61 36.15
C ASP A 836 14.98 -0.27 36.76
N LEU A 837 14.28 -1.00 35.89
CA LEU A 837 13.16 -1.87 36.22
C LEU A 837 13.50 -3.33 35.93
N GLY A 838 14.71 -3.60 35.46
CA GLY A 838 15.19 -4.91 35.05
C GLY A 838 15.10 -5.15 33.55
N THR A 839 15.80 -6.19 33.14
CA THR A 839 15.92 -6.67 31.77
C THR A 839 15.27 -8.04 31.64
N LEU A 840 14.61 -8.25 30.50
CA LEU A 840 13.85 -9.44 30.14
C LEU A 840 14.36 -9.95 28.79
N ALA A 841 14.51 -11.26 28.63
CA ALA A 841 14.83 -11.89 27.35
C ALA A 841 14.13 -13.25 27.23
N TYR A 842 13.39 -13.47 26.15
CA TYR A 842 12.84 -14.79 25.82
C TYR A 842 13.93 -15.72 25.27
N ILE A 843 13.89 -17.00 25.65
CA ILE A 843 14.90 -18.01 25.29
C ILE A 843 14.27 -19.31 24.76
N GLY A 844 13.10 -19.23 24.14
CA GLY A 844 12.45 -20.37 23.48
C GLY A 844 11.72 -21.30 24.45
N ASN A 845 10.86 -22.18 23.92
CA ASN A 845 10.19 -23.23 24.68
C ASN A 845 9.54 -22.76 26.00
N TRP A 846 8.82 -21.64 25.99
CA TRP A 846 8.10 -21.11 27.16
C TRP A 846 9.00 -20.72 28.36
N ASP A 847 10.30 -20.48 28.12
CA ASP A 847 11.22 -19.96 29.13
C ASP A 847 11.68 -18.54 28.81
N ALA A 848 11.97 -17.78 29.87
CA ALA A 848 12.61 -16.48 29.75
C ALA A 848 13.68 -16.29 30.83
N LEU A 849 14.47 -15.25 30.66
CA LEU A 849 15.41 -14.74 31.63
C LEU A 849 14.93 -13.39 32.14
N PHE A 850 14.97 -13.21 33.45
CA PHE A 850 14.68 -11.96 34.10
C PHE A 850 15.80 -11.60 35.07
N GLN A 851 16.25 -10.35 34.96
CA GLN A 851 17.24 -9.78 35.86
C GLN A 851 16.82 -8.36 36.23
N GLY A 852 16.41 -8.14 37.49
CA GLY A 852 16.29 -6.80 38.04
C GLY A 852 15.26 -6.59 39.15
N GLY A 853 15.34 -5.41 39.77
CA GLY A 853 14.43 -4.96 40.83
C GLY A 853 14.51 -5.80 42.13
N LYS A 854 13.46 -5.73 42.95
CA LYS A 854 13.34 -6.46 44.24
C LYS A 854 13.32 -7.99 44.10
N TRP A 855 13.14 -8.52 42.91
CA TRP A 855 12.84 -9.93 42.64
C TRP A 855 14.07 -10.73 42.19
N GLY A 856 15.24 -10.09 42.08
CA GLY A 856 16.51 -10.77 41.82
C GLY A 856 16.62 -11.38 40.42
N ARG A 857 17.28 -12.54 40.34
CA ARG A 857 17.53 -13.31 39.12
C ARG A 857 16.50 -14.44 39.04
N LEU A 858 15.72 -14.47 37.97
CA LEU A 858 14.73 -15.52 37.72
C LEU A 858 14.95 -16.13 36.33
N GLN A 859 14.75 -17.43 36.23
CA GLN A 859 14.89 -18.21 35.00
C GLN A 859 13.71 -19.18 34.86
N GLY A 860 13.40 -19.56 33.62
CA GLY A 860 12.41 -20.58 33.29
C GLY A 860 10.97 -20.07 33.17
N TYR A 861 9.99 -20.96 33.32
CA TYR A 861 8.57 -20.66 33.14
C TYR A 861 8.03 -19.50 33.99
N ILE A 862 8.49 -19.33 35.23
CA ILE A 862 8.07 -18.22 36.10
C ILE A 862 8.54 -16.87 35.50
N ALA A 863 9.78 -16.83 35.00
CA ALA A 863 10.29 -15.66 34.30
C ALA A 863 9.54 -15.42 32.99
N TRP A 864 9.11 -16.47 32.28
CA TRP A 864 8.26 -16.34 31.09
C TRP A 864 6.88 -15.76 31.40
N ALA A 865 6.24 -16.19 32.49
CA ALA A 865 4.96 -15.63 32.92
C ALA A 865 5.09 -14.14 33.30
N ILE A 866 6.18 -13.78 33.97
CA ILE A 866 6.53 -12.37 34.26
C ILE A 866 6.79 -11.60 32.97
N TRP A 867 7.54 -12.17 32.02
CA TRP A 867 7.80 -11.59 30.71
C TRP A 867 6.47 -11.28 29.99
N ARG A 868 5.57 -12.27 29.87
CA ARG A 868 4.25 -12.10 29.26
C ARG A 868 3.41 -11.04 29.98
N GLY A 869 3.37 -11.08 31.31
CA GLY A 869 2.62 -10.12 32.13
C GLY A 869 3.15 -8.69 32.03
N ALA A 870 4.48 -8.52 32.02
CA ALA A 870 5.14 -7.22 31.87
C ALA A 870 4.85 -6.61 30.49
N TYR A 871 4.94 -7.40 29.41
CA TYR A 871 4.62 -6.92 28.07
C TYR A 871 3.14 -6.62 27.91
N LEU A 872 2.24 -7.46 28.45
CA LEU A 872 0.81 -7.20 28.43
C LEU A 872 0.44 -5.90 29.17
N THR A 873 1.03 -5.64 30.33
CA THR A 873 0.76 -4.42 31.10
C THR A 873 1.32 -3.16 30.42
N ARG A 874 2.47 -3.28 29.73
CA ARG A 874 3.12 -2.19 28.99
C ARG A 874 2.55 -1.91 27.60
N THR A 875 1.76 -2.81 27.01
CA THR A 875 1.01 -2.47 25.79
C THR A 875 0.10 -1.27 26.03
N VAL A 876 0.11 -0.31 25.09
CA VAL A 876 -0.43 1.03 25.34
C VAL A 876 -1.94 1.11 25.14
N SER A 877 -2.53 0.21 24.35
CA SER A 877 -3.97 0.19 24.06
C SER A 877 -4.69 -1.01 24.68
N TRP A 878 -5.93 -0.77 25.10
CA TRP A 878 -6.87 -1.83 25.48
C TRP A 878 -7.13 -2.82 24.34
N ARG A 879 -7.05 -2.36 23.08
CA ARG A 879 -7.15 -3.25 21.91
C ARG A 879 -6.05 -4.30 21.96
N ASN A 880 -4.79 -3.88 22.08
CA ASN A 880 -3.66 -4.81 22.06
C ASN A 880 -3.61 -5.67 23.34
N LYS A 881 -4.09 -5.14 24.48
CA LYS A 881 -4.28 -5.93 25.71
C LYS A 881 -5.29 -7.07 25.57
N ILE A 882 -6.28 -6.95 24.68
CA ILE A 882 -7.24 -8.03 24.41
C ILE A 882 -6.72 -8.94 23.30
N LEU A 883 -6.16 -8.37 22.23
CA LEU A 883 -5.69 -9.15 21.08
C LEU A 883 -4.51 -10.04 21.42
N VAL A 884 -3.53 -9.57 22.19
CA VAL A 884 -2.33 -10.35 22.50
C VAL A 884 -2.68 -11.66 23.22
N PRO A 885 -3.51 -11.67 24.29
CA PRO A 885 -3.97 -12.92 24.90
C PRO A 885 -4.82 -13.78 23.98
N VAL A 886 -5.69 -13.20 23.14
CA VAL A 886 -6.55 -13.96 22.23
C VAL A 886 -5.70 -14.68 21.18
N TYR A 887 -4.76 -13.99 20.53
CA TYR A 887 -3.85 -14.63 19.58
C TYR A 887 -2.98 -15.68 20.24
N CYS A 888 -2.35 -15.34 21.36
CA CYS A 888 -1.42 -16.23 22.05
C CYS A 888 -2.11 -17.48 22.66
N ARG A 889 -3.36 -17.37 23.15
CA ARG A 889 -4.03 -18.43 23.92
C ARG A 889 -5.18 -19.12 23.19
N ALA A 890 -5.88 -18.44 22.28
CA ALA A 890 -7.03 -19.01 21.56
C ALA A 890 -6.72 -19.35 20.12
N VAL A 891 -5.89 -18.56 19.43
CA VAL A 891 -5.57 -18.80 18.01
C VAL A 891 -4.38 -19.74 17.88
N ASN A 892 -3.20 -19.35 18.38
CA ASN A 892 -1.98 -20.13 18.18
C ASN A 892 -2.03 -21.51 18.85
N TRP A 893 -2.61 -21.58 20.05
CA TRP A 893 -2.71 -22.83 20.79
C TRP A 893 -3.71 -23.81 20.15
N LEU A 894 -4.76 -23.32 19.50
CA LEU A 894 -5.82 -24.15 18.92
C LEU A 894 -5.59 -24.47 17.44
N PHE A 895 -4.97 -23.56 16.68
CA PHE A 895 -4.84 -23.63 15.22
C PHE A 895 -3.39 -23.60 14.71
N GLY A 896 -2.40 -23.41 15.59
CA GLY A 896 -1.00 -23.19 15.20
C GLY A 896 -0.72 -21.76 14.76
N ARG A 897 0.54 -21.46 14.43
CA ARG A 897 0.93 -20.13 13.90
C ARG A 897 0.40 -19.97 12.47
N ASP A 898 0.06 -18.74 12.11
CA ASP A 898 -0.28 -18.42 10.73
C ASP A 898 0.99 -18.48 9.86
N ILE A 899 0.95 -19.21 8.74
CA ILE A 899 2.08 -19.44 7.81
C ILE A 899 1.78 -18.91 6.40
N SER A 900 0.71 -18.13 6.26
CA SER A 900 0.35 -17.53 4.96
C SER A 900 1.37 -16.47 4.53
N ARG A 901 1.71 -16.46 3.22
CA ARG A 901 2.51 -15.40 2.58
C ARG A 901 1.56 -14.26 2.20
N PHE A 902 1.73 -13.11 2.84
CA PHE A 902 1.00 -11.88 2.52
C PHE A 902 1.94 -10.77 2.08
#